data_AF-A0A7K2IXH7-F1
#
_entry.id   AF-A0A7K2IXH7-F1
#
_cell.length_a   1.000
_cell.length_b   1.000
_cell.length_c   1.000
_cell.angle_alpha   90.00
_cell.angle_beta   90.00
_cell.angle_gamma   90.00
#
_symmetry.space_group_name_H-M   'P 1'
#
loop_
_entity.id
_entity.type
_entity.pdbx_description
1 polymer ?
#
loop_
_entity_poly.entity_id
_entity_poly.type
_entity_poly.pdbx_seq_one_letter_code
_entity_poly.pdbx_strand_id
1 'polypeptide(L)'
;MSTTVAHGTGRLRSTAALGRVNAEAVANALERALDAEQRRVEKGHPPSEARALALSADPYWEGPDTLPLSIDNSDGTELEVIVRVVAADSVLAVVHALSGLGDGVDHLVVLTPLEASDLGETLLGSFLGEEVMRLNNWELLRSELKVTRIDPRLYSGTWSWLADTLRSIRATHPLKLGTGVLKLEQALSIAVSVRFGRDPGEQVDSAALLEWTRNPASVASFTHLPDAESERLRSALEEELGAVPQVLFKLLDRGHALDAIPIGLAFAELADAAGQDTSGAGTEATSAAHALIRAQERYFGANQPTSDHLKEFASACTAALLRMLDGTDDDHTDETVRRTEELLFQLDAAHVAQASGLLDAGLHTRLADLGRQITLALGEDTVEGLPRPQDVREAETALVRVREHRRHGARAKQEQGQAATDAVRLLRRLALATADAPLGVDTPTTARGWLQTHVHQTGWVDRAASAIWHHRSDVPAFAQALDVLYRRVRWWRADVDAAFAVALNRWNSGHGPSDTLLRAENLQRQIVFPLAGEAEEPAPLIVVLDGMSVEVAVQLAEDINAGGRLTEIVRTTGRGRAGVREGALATVPSTTNCSRTSLLTGRLTSGKQGLERAGFAELWGGPEFGGRKAVLYHQRDLEVGAGFHLPDTVQKDIDTADKVVGVVLNTIDDALSRGRESDAATWQVRQVRKLGSLLDAAARAGRPVVLTSDHGHVWDRGDAVKTRPGESARYRTGEPGDGELLATGDRVLEGDNALVVPYREDIRYTDRKEGYHGGFSAAEMVIPVLVFVPALDSGRRRAGRSDDQVPDGWQRLDVPDREPVWWTQALEGTKESSPASGLMQDRSALPSVQGEGKSAPRARRKQAVSEQPPALFGEDAVAPRSLGAKTIDSPVFAASQARVPKAPDPERIAALIDALEAVGGTHPRLPVSAASRASDGPESHPRAVRHLKMVGKVLNVEAYPVLTLTDGDRSVELNTVLLRQQFPQEG
;
A
#
# COMPACT_ATOMS: atom_id res chain seq x y z
N MET A 1 -29.95 59.48 40.85
CA MET A 1 -31.37 59.45 41.29
C MET A 1 -32.07 58.32 40.54
N SER A 2 -32.96 57.62 41.24
CA SER A 2 -33.79 56.48 40.82
C SER A 2 -33.07 55.12 40.78
N THR A 3 -32.93 54.42 41.91
CA THR A 3 -33.89 53.54 42.62
C THR A 3 -33.97 52.12 42.05
N THR A 4 -33.30 51.24 42.80
CA THR A 4 -33.47 49.80 42.98
C THR A 4 -34.93 49.35 43.01
N VAL A 5 -35.26 48.28 42.28
CA VAL A 5 -36.44 47.44 42.51
C VAL A 5 -35.98 45.97 42.58
N ALA A 6 -36.46 45.30 43.62
CA ALA A 6 -36.01 44.02 44.12
C ALA A 6 -36.37 42.82 43.22
N HIS A 7 -35.51 41.81 43.30
CA HIS A 7 -35.73 40.45 42.81
C HIS A 7 -37.06 39.87 43.29
N GLY A 8 -38.01 39.73 42.38
CA GLY A 8 -39.05 38.71 42.48
C GLY A 8 -38.43 37.37 42.13
N THR A 9 -38.50 36.42 43.04
CA THR A 9 -38.17 35.02 42.84
C THR A 9 -38.90 34.50 41.60
N GLY A 10 -38.15 34.18 40.55
CA GLY A 10 -38.68 33.54 39.36
C GLY A 10 -39.35 32.25 39.77
N ARG A 11 -40.69 32.19 39.61
CA ARG A 11 -41.41 30.92 39.60
C ARG A 11 -40.72 30.02 38.58
N LEU A 12 -40.34 28.82 39.00
CA LEU A 12 -39.92 27.72 38.15
C LEU A 12 -40.86 27.69 36.92
N ARG A 13 -40.30 27.84 35.72
CA ARG A 13 -41.05 27.64 34.47
C ARG A 13 -41.73 26.27 34.54
N SER A 14 -43.04 26.23 34.31
CA SER A 14 -43.77 24.95 34.30
C SER A 14 -43.19 24.07 33.19
N THR A 15 -43.04 22.77 33.49
CA THR A 15 -42.64 21.77 32.52
C THR A 15 -43.71 21.69 31.43
N ALA A 16 -43.28 21.65 30.15
CA ALA A 16 -44.20 21.59 29.01
C ALA A 16 -45.06 20.32 29.07
N ALA A 17 -46.29 20.41 28.54
CA ALA A 17 -47.18 19.26 28.37
C ALA A 17 -46.48 18.13 27.58
N LEU A 18 -46.90 16.88 27.80
CA LEU A 18 -46.45 15.78 26.95
C LEU A 18 -46.84 16.09 25.50
N GLY A 19 -46.01 15.71 24.54
CA GLY A 19 -46.44 15.72 23.14
C GLY A 19 -47.55 14.69 22.89
N ARG A 20 -47.67 14.20 21.66
CA ARG A 20 -48.60 13.12 21.32
C ARG A 20 -48.35 11.86 22.18
N VAL A 21 -49.42 11.30 22.73
CA VAL A 21 -49.39 10.10 23.60
C VAL A 21 -50.02 8.89 22.88
N ASN A 22 -49.56 7.68 23.23
CA ASN A 22 -50.04 6.41 22.67
C ASN A 22 -50.87 5.61 23.69
N ALA A 23 -51.40 4.46 23.29
CA ALA A 23 -52.21 3.56 24.13
C ALA A 23 -51.49 3.12 25.42
N GLU A 24 -50.19 2.85 25.36
CA GLU A 24 -49.40 2.47 26.53
C GLU A 24 -49.27 3.63 27.54
N ALA A 25 -49.06 4.87 27.06
CA ALA A 25 -49.02 6.05 27.92
C ALA A 25 -50.35 6.29 28.64
N VAL A 26 -51.46 6.10 27.93
CA VAL A 26 -52.83 6.19 28.49
C VAL A 26 -53.06 5.11 29.54
N ALA A 27 -52.66 3.86 29.27
CA ALA A 27 -52.78 2.76 30.23
C ALA A 27 -51.97 3.01 31.50
N ASN A 28 -50.70 3.41 31.37
CA ASN A 28 -49.83 3.71 32.51
C ASN A 28 -50.36 4.88 33.36
N ALA A 29 -50.90 5.93 32.73
CA ALA A 29 -51.49 7.05 33.45
C ALA A 29 -52.71 6.62 34.27
N LEU A 30 -53.57 5.80 33.66
CA LEU A 30 -54.77 5.30 34.31
C LEU A 30 -54.46 4.33 35.44
N GLU A 31 -53.54 3.37 35.23
CA GLU A 31 -53.03 2.47 36.27
C GLU A 31 -52.57 3.26 37.50
N ARG A 32 -51.73 4.28 37.29
CA ARG A 32 -51.21 5.12 38.36
C ARG A 32 -52.31 5.88 39.10
N ALA A 33 -53.30 6.41 38.38
CA ALA A 33 -54.41 7.14 38.98
C ALA A 33 -55.23 6.23 39.90
N LEU A 34 -55.49 5.00 39.45
CA LEU A 34 -56.22 3.99 40.22
C LEU A 34 -55.40 3.51 41.42
N ASP A 35 -54.10 3.29 41.26
CA ASP A 35 -53.17 2.93 42.33
C ASP A 35 -53.04 4.02 43.41
N ALA A 36 -53.02 5.29 42.99
CA ALA A 36 -52.97 6.43 43.90
C ALA A 36 -54.29 6.57 44.66
N GLU A 37 -55.41 6.34 43.97
CA GLU A 37 -56.74 6.35 44.56
C GLU A 37 -56.94 5.22 45.57
N GLN A 38 -56.50 4.00 45.24
CA GLN A 38 -56.54 2.87 46.16
C GLN A 38 -55.71 3.16 47.42
N ARG A 39 -54.50 3.70 47.29
CA ARG A 39 -53.68 4.13 48.43
C ARG A 39 -54.33 5.26 49.24
N ARG A 40 -55.14 6.11 48.62
CA ARG A 40 -55.92 7.16 49.30
C ARG A 40 -57.04 6.53 50.13
N VAL A 41 -57.74 5.55 49.56
CA VAL A 41 -58.79 4.78 50.24
C VAL A 41 -58.24 3.98 51.41
N GLU A 42 -57.10 3.30 51.24
CA GLU A 42 -56.40 2.57 52.30
C GLU A 42 -55.98 3.46 53.47
N LYS A 43 -55.70 4.74 53.21
CA LYS A 43 -55.40 5.76 54.23
C LYS A 43 -56.65 6.31 54.94
N GLY A 44 -57.84 5.76 54.67
CA GLY A 44 -59.09 6.08 55.35
C GLY A 44 -59.93 7.17 54.68
N HIS A 45 -59.61 7.56 53.45
CA HIS A 45 -60.44 8.48 52.67
C HIS A 45 -61.58 7.73 51.94
N PRO A 46 -62.74 8.37 51.70
CA PRO A 46 -63.80 7.76 50.90
C PRO A 46 -63.35 7.60 49.44
N PRO A 47 -63.76 6.51 48.74
CA PRO A 47 -63.44 6.31 47.33
C PRO A 47 -64.04 7.43 46.47
N SER A 48 -63.29 7.87 45.48
CA SER A 48 -63.72 8.88 44.51
C SER A 48 -64.82 8.32 43.61
N GLU A 49 -65.86 9.12 43.36
CA GLU A 49 -66.88 8.81 42.36
C GLU A 49 -66.44 9.21 40.94
N ALA A 50 -65.28 9.88 40.80
CA ALA A 50 -64.75 10.32 39.52
C ALA A 50 -64.30 9.12 38.66
N ARG A 51 -64.69 9.12 37.40
CA ARG A 51 -64.32 8.08 36.41
C ARG A 51 -63.46 8.62 35.27
N ALA A 52 -63.17 9.92 35.29
CA ALA A 52 -62.36 10.60 34.29
C ALA A 52 -60.94 10.86 34.80
N LEU A 53 -59.95 10.88 33.91
CA LEU A 53 -58.57 11.27 34.19
C LEU A 53 -58.17 12.38 33.21
N ALA A 54 -57.70 13.52 33.69
CA ALA A 54 -57.10 14.55 32.86
C ALA A 54 -55.59 14.26 32.73
N LEU A 55 -55.10 14.07 31.51
CA LEU A 55 -53.69 13.86 31.21
C LEU A 55 -53.13 15.08 30.45
N SER A 56 -52.07 15.68 30.98
CA SER A 56 -51.40 16.82 30.36
C SER A 56 -50.64 16.37 29.10
N ALA A 57 -51.23 16.58 27.94
CA ALA A 57 -50.71 16.16 26.64
C ALA A 57 -51.23 17.07 25.51
N ASP A 58 -50.61 16.99 24.32
CA ASP A 58 -51.20 17.55 23.10
C ASP A 58 -52.63 17.00 22.94
N PRO A 59 -53.64 17.86 22.62
CA PRO A 59 -55.03 17.43 22.47
C PRO A 59 -55.20 16.69 21.13
N TYR A 60 -54.64 15.49 21.05
CA TYR A 60 -54.60 14.68 19.84
C TYR A 60 -54.51 13.18 20.16
N TRP A 61 -55.35 12.37 19.51
CA TRP A 61 -55.42 10.91 19.68
C TRP A 61 -55.61 10.22 18.32
N GLU A 62 -54.72 9.27 17.99
CA GLU A 62 -54.80 8.47 16.74
C GLU A 62 -55.42 7.08 16.94
N GLY A 63 -55.66 6.68 18.20
CA GLY A 63 -56.23 5.37 18.52
C GLY A 63 -57.76 5.32 18.37
N PRO A 64 -58.37 4.14 18.59
CA PRO A 64 -59.82 4.02 18.59
C PRO A 64 -60.44 4.85 19.73
N ASP A 65 -61.68 5.32 19.53
CA ASP A 65 -62.42 6.13 20.51
C ASP A 65 -62.58 5.41 21.85
N THR A 66 -62.71 4.08 21.83
CA THR A 66 -62.74 3.20 23.00
C THR A 66 -61.66 2.12 22.87
N LEU A 67 -60.88 1.94 23.92
CA LEU A 67 -59.73 1.06 23.99
C LEU A 67 -59.89 0.09 25.18
N PRO A 68 -59.97 -1.23 24.96
CA PRO A 68 -59.85 -2.19 26.05
C PRO A 68 -58.41 -2.21 26.55
N LEU A 69 -58.22 -2.05 27.85
CA LEU A 69 -56.92 -2.05 28.52
C LEU A 69 -56.93 -3.10 29.64
N SER A 70 -55.88 -3.93 29.70
CA SER A 70 -55.57 -4.73 30.89
C SER A 70 -54.71 -3.87 31.80
N ILE A 71 -55.17 -3.65 33.03
CA ILE A 71 -54.47 -2.84 34.04
C ILE A 71 -54.12 -3.75 35.22
N ASP A 72 -52.87 -3.73 35.63
CA ASP A 72 -52.44 -4.45 36.84
C ASP A 72 -52.92 -3.69 38.08
N ASN A 73 -53.71 -4.36 38.92
CA ASN A 73 -54.14 -3.80 40.19
C ASN A 73 -53.06 -4.00 41.26
N SER A 74 -53.01 -3.16 42.29
CA SER A 74 -51.95 -3.20 43.33
C SER A 74 -51.88 -4.52 44.14
N ASP A 75 -52.94 -5.34 44.09
CA ASP A 75 -52.99 -6.71 44.65
C ASP A 75 -52.45 -7.80 43.70
N GLY A 76 -51.95 -7.42 42.51
CA GLY A 76 -51.37 -8.32 41.50
C GLY A 76 -52.39 -9.04 40.62
N THR A 77 -53.60 -8.47 40.46
CA THR A 77 -54.67 -9.02 39.60
C THR A 77 -54.89 -8.12 38.37
N GLU A 78 -54.97 -8.70 37.18
CA GLU A 78 -55.27 -7.97 35.94
C GLU A 78 -56.76 -7.62 35.87
N LEU A 79 -57.07 -6.35 35.66
CA LEU A 79 -58.40 -5.81 35.47
C LEU A 79 -58.55 -5.35 34.01
N GLU A 80 -59.43 -6.00 33.24
CA GLU A 80 -59.81 -5.50 31.91
C GLU A 80 -60.83 -4.37 32.05
N VAL A 81 -60.49 -3.19 31.52
CA VAL A 81 -61.34 -1.99 31.51
C VAL A 81 -61.50 -1.42 30.11
N ILE A 82 -62.66 -0.87 29.82
CA ILE A 82 -62.94 -0.14 28.57
C ILE A 82 -62.72 1.35 28.82
N VAL A 83 -61.71 1.91 28.15
CA VAL A 83 -61.32 3.32 28.33
C VAL A 83 -61.67 4.12 27.09
N ARG A 84 -62.37 5.24 27.26
CA ARG A 84 -62.60 6.21 26.18
C ARG A 84 -61.52 7.28 26.24
N VAL A 85 -60.85 7.58 25.13
CA VAL A 85 -59.81 8.63 25.07
C VAL A 85 -60.32 9.79 24.23
N VAL A 86 -60.25 11.01 24.77
CA VAL A 86 -60.75 12.22 24.11
C VAL A 86 -59.72 13.33 24.17
N ALA A 87 -59.45 13.94 23.01
CA ALA A 87 -58.67 15.16 22.90
C ALA A 87 -59.51 16.40 23.23
N ALA A 88 -59.03 17.25 24.14
CA ALA A 88 -59.72 18.49 24.53
C ALA A 88 -58.73 19.65 24.69
N ASP A 89 -58.82 20.63 23.80
CA ASP A 89 -57.95 21.81 23.73
C ASP A 89 -58.44 23.02 24.54
N SER A 90 -59.65 22.93 25.10
CA SER A 90 -60.34 24.04 25.78
C SER A 90 -61.23 23.53 26.91
N VAL A 91 -61.49 24.39 27.90
CA VAL A 91 -62.33 24.07 29.06
C VAL A 91 -63.72 23.57 28.63
N LEU A 92 -64.28 24.15 27.56
CA LEU A 92 -65.57 23.74 27.02
C LEU A 92 -65.52 22.34 26.41
N ALA A 93 -64.44 21.98 25.72
CA ALA A 93 -64.23 20.63 25.19
C ALA A 93 -64.09 19.60 26.32
N VAL A 94 -63.43 19.96 27.42
CA VAL A 94 -63.33 19.13 28.62
C VAL A 94 -64.70 18.87 29.25
N VAL A 95 -65.52 19.93 29.42
CA VAL A 95 -66.90 19.80 29.94
C VAL A 95 -67.76 18.91 29.04
N HIS A 96 -67.61 19.07 27.71
CA HIS A 96 -68.33 18.24 26.74
C HIS A 96 -67.92 16.76 26.84
N ALA A 97 -66.63 16.47 26.99
CA ALA A 97 -66.11 15.12 27.15
C ALA A 97 -66.65 14.46 28.43
N LEU A 98 -66.64 15.18 29.56
CA LEU A 98 -67.16 14.71 30.84
C LEU A 98 -68.67 14.44 30.79
N SER A 99 -69.43 15.21 30.02
CA SER A 99 -70.88 15.04 29.85
C SER A 99 -71.28 13.82 29.01
N GLY A 100 -70.31 13.18 28.33
CA GLY A 100 -70.53 12.11 27.36
C GLY A 100 -70.14 10.70 27.81
N LEU A 101 -69.95 10.44 29.10
CA LEU A 101 -69.71 9.07 29.62
C LEU A 101 -70.99 8.23 29.42
N GLY A 102 -70.98 7.32 28.45
CA GLY A 102 -72.09 6.39 28.20
C GLY A 102 -72.02 5.12 29.05
N ASP A 103 -73.15 4.43 29.19
CA ASP A 103 -73.22 3.11 29.83
C ASP A 103 -72.42 2.09 28.98
N GLY A 104 -71.27 1.62 29.50
CA GLY A 104 -70.37 0.68 28.83
C GLY A 104 -68.91 1.13 28.68
N VAL A 105 -68.56 2.34 29.14
CA VAL A 105 -67.17 2.80 29.27
C VAL A 105 -66.84 2.87 30.75
N ASP A 106 -65.73 2.24 31.17
CA ASP A 106 -65.30 2.19 32.58
C ASP A 106 -64.62 3.49 33.02
N HIS A 107 -63.74 4.04 32.17
CA HIS A 107 -63.00 5.27 32.42
C HIS A 107 -62.90 6.19 31.19
N LEU A 108 -62.79 7.50 31.41
CA LEU A 108 -62.54 8.52 30.38
C LEU A 108 -61.15 9.14 30.58
N VAL A 109 -60.30 9.15 29.57
CA VAL A 109 -59.01 9.86 29.60
C VAL A 109 -59.08 11.08 28.69
N VAL A 110 -58.92 12.27 29.27
CA VAL A 110 -58.95 13.55 28.55
C VAL A 110 -57.53 14.04 28.33
N LEU A 111 -57.10 14.10 27.07
CA LEU A 111 -55.79 14.65 26.66
C LEU A 111 -55.93 16.16 26.49
N THR A 112 -55.28 16.93 27.34
CA THR A 112 -55.47 18.39 27.38
C THR A 112 -54.15 19.14 27.62
N PRO A 113 -53.92 20.26 26.91
CA PRO A 113 -52.78 21.15 27.18
C PRO A 113 -53.02 22.08 28.37
N LEU A 114 -54.23 22.07 28.94
CA LEU A 114 -54.65 22.97 30.03
C LEU A 114 -53.97 22.60 31.36
N GLU A 115 -53.63 23.60 32.17
CA GLU A 115 -53.14 23.40 33.53
C GLU A 115 -54.30 23.36 34.54
N ALA A 116 -54.04 22.86 35.75
CA ALA A 116 -55.04 22.79 36.81
C ALA A 116 -55.67 24.16 37.14
N SER A 117 -54.89 25.25 36.98
CA SER A 117 -55.39 26.63 37.14
C SER A 117 -56.46 27.02 36.13
N ASP A 118 -56.48 26.39 34.95
CA ASP A 118 -57.40 26.72 33.86
C ASP A 118 -58.76 26.02 34.02
N LEU A 119 -58.80 24.89 34.73
CA LEU A 119 -60.01 24.09 34.94
C LEU A 119 -60.80 24.54 36.19
N GLY A 120 -60.12 25.02 37.22
CA GLY A 120 -60.74 25.40 38.50
C GLY A 120 -61.24 24.21 39.33
N GLU A 121 -61.44 24.43 40.64
CA GLU A 121 -61.69 23.37 41.62
C GLU A 121 -62.91 22.48 41.31
N THR A 122 -63.99 23.06 40.76
CA THR A 122 -65.21 22.31 40.44
C THR A 122 -65.02 21.29 39.30
N LEU A 123 -64.24 21.62 38.27
CA LEU A 123 -63.94 20.68 37.19
C LEU A 123 -62.85 19.69 37.58
N LEU A 124 -61.87 20.12 38.38
CA LEU A 124 -60.85 19.24 38.92
C LEU A 124 -61.47 18.11 39.77
N GLY A 125 -62.49 18.40 40.57
CA GLY A 125 -63.25 17.39 41.33
C GLY A 125 -63.94 16.31 40.49
N SER A 126 -64.04 16.48 39.17
CA SER A 126 -64.59 15.47 38.25
C SER A 126 -63.53 14.49 37.73
N PHE A 127 -62.25 14.72 38.06
CA PHE A 127 -61.12 13.87 37.67
C PHE A 127 -60.56 13.06 38.84
N LEU A 128 -60.08 11.85 38.54
CA LEU A 128 -59.32 11.02 39.46
C LEU A 128 -58.11 11.79 39.98
N GLY A 129 -57.98 11.87 41.32
CA GLY A 129 -56.90 12.61 41.98
C GLY A 129 -57.10 14.13 42.06
N GLU A 130 -58.20 14.67 41.52
CA GLU A 130 -58.51 16.11 41.51
C GLU A 130 -57.42 16.99 40.87
N GLU A 131 -56.65 16.44 39.92
CA GLU A 131 -55.55 17.12 39.26
C GLU A 131 -55.48 16.83 37.76
N VAL A 132 -54.73 17.65 37.03
CA VAL A 132 -54.27 17.29 35.67
C VAL A 132 -52.98 16.50 35.82
N MET A 133 -53.07 15.18 35.62
CA MET A 133 -51.95 14.26 35.75
C MET A 133 -50.89 14.56 34.69
N ARG A 134 -49.62 14.57 35.11
CA ARG A 134 -48.45 14.70 34.22
C ARG A 134 -47.63 13.41 34.28
N LEU A 135 -47.49 12.70 33.15
CA LEU A 135 -46.54 11.59 33.07
C LEU A 135 -45.11 12.12 32.99
N ASN A 136 -44.18 11.40 33.61
CA ASN A 136 -42.77 11.69 33.49
C ASN A 136 -42.20 11.02 32.23
N ASN A 137 -41.42 11.74 31.41
CA ASN A 137 -40.77 11.18 30.21
C ASN A 137 -39.90 9.96 30.53
N TRP A 138 -39.35 9.87 31.75
CA TRP A 138 -38.64 8.68 32.23
C TRP A 138 -39.55 7.46 32.39
N GLU A 139 -40.80 7.62 32.83
CA GLU A 139 -41.75 6.51 33.03
C GLU A 139 -42.21 5.93 31.68
N LEU A 140 -42.43 6.80 30.68
CA LEU A 140 -42.68 6.37 29.30
C LEU A 140 -41.49 5.59 28.75
N LEU A 141 -40.29 6.14 28.92
CA LEU A 141 -39.05 5.50 28.50
C LEU A 141 -38.83 4.14 29.22
N ARG A 142 -39.26 4.00 30.48
CA ARG A 142 -39.17 2.74 31.25
C ARG A 142 -39.95 1.62 30.57
N SER A 143 -41.21 1.88 30.23
CA SER A 143 -42.08 0.93 29.53
C SER A 143 -41.53 0.63 28.14
N GLU A 144 -41.22 1.69 27.37
CA GLU A 144 -40.70 1.57 26.03
C GLU A 144 -39.43 0.71 25.98
N LEU A 145 -38.45 0.95 26.87
CA LEU A 145 -37.16 0.23 26.91
C LEU A 145 -37.23 -1.11 27.67
N LYS A 146 -38.39 -1.48 28.24
CA LYS A 146 -38.59 -2.70 29.04
C LYS A 146 -37.58 -2.84 30.20
N VAL A 147 -37.19 -1.72 30.79
CA VAL A 147 -36.26 -1.68 31.94
C VAL A 147 -37.04 -1.80 33.25
N THR A 148 -36.52 -2.57 34.21
CA THR A 148 -37.24 -2.84 35.47
C THR A 148 -37.28 -1.62 36.39
N ARG A 149 -36.23 -0.77 36.40
CA ARG A 149 -36.16 0.48 37.17
C ARG A 149 -35.31 1.53 36.45
N ILE A 150 -35.44 2.79 36.86
CA ILE A 150 -34.60 3.92 36.43
C ILE A 150 -33.85 4.45 37.65
N ASP A 151 -32.58 4.79 37.48
CA ASP A 151 -31.75 5.40 38.52
C ASP A 151 -32.39 6.69 39.09
N PRO A 152 -32.56 6.83 40.41
CA PRO A 152 -33.13 8.03 41.02
C PRO A 152 -32.45 9.35 40.63
N ARG A 153 -31.15 9.33 40.29
CA ARG A 153 -30.39 10.51 39.85
C ARG A 153 -30.97 11.12 38.57
N LEU A 154 -31.52 10.29 37.68
CA LEU A 154 -32.11 10.73 36.40
C LEU A 154 -33.38 11.56 36.58
N TYR A 155 -34.08 11.40 37.70
CA TYR A 155 -35.25 12.19 38.05
C TYR A 155 -34.93 13.60 38.55
N SER A 156 -33.65 13.91 38.80
CA SER A 156 -33.27 15.29 39.13
C SER A 156 -33.51 16.22 37.94
N GLY A 157 -33.91 17.46 38.21
CA GLY A 157 -34.21 18.45 37.14
C GLY A 157 -33.04 18.66 36.17
N THR A 158 -31.81 18.40 36.62
CA THR A 158 -30.56 18.46 35.84
C THR A 158 -30.52 17.51 34.63
N TRP A 159 -31.15 16.34 34.71
CA TRP A 159 -31.09 15.29 33.67
C TRP A 159 -32.41 15.11 32.91
N SER A 160 -33.36 16.03 33.09
CA SER A 160 -34.67 15.98 32.45
C SER A 160 -34.61 15.88 30.91
N TRP A 161 -33.64 16.56 30.29
CA TRP A 161 -33.42 16.53 28.83
C TRP A 161 -33.05 15.14 28.29
N LEU A 162 -32.39 14.29 29.11
CA LEU A 162 -31.85 13.01 28.65
C LEU A 162 -32.96 12.01 28.31
N ALA A 163 -34.14 12.13 28.94
CA ALA A 163 -35.30 11.33 28.59
C ALA A 163 -35.76 11.59 27.14
N ASP A 164 -35.82 12.87 26.74
CA ASP A 164 -36.22 13.27 25.38
C ASP A 164 -35.17 12.88 24.34
N THR A 165 -33.89 13.06 24.67
CA THR A 165 -32.77 12.62 23.83
C THR A 165 -32.83 11.11 23.58
N LEU A 166 -33.02 10.29 24.62
CA LEU A 166 -33.08 8.83 24.46
C LEU A 166 -34.30 8.38 23.64
N ARG A 167 -35.45 9.05 23.78
CA ARG A 167 -36.62 8.77 22.93
C ARG A 167 -36.36 9.14 21.47
N SER A 168 -35.71 10.27 21.21
CA SER A 168 -35.32 10.71 19.87
C SER A 168 -34.31 9.74 19.22
N ILE A 169 -33.32 9.30 19.99
CA ILE A 169 -32.35 8.29 19.54
C ILE A 169 -33.07 6.99 19.21
N ARG A 170 -33.97 6.51 20.08
CA ARG A 170 -34.74 5.28 19.84
C ARG A 170 -35.56 5.32 18.55
N ALA A 171 -36.13 6.47 18.21
CA ALA A 171 -36.92 6.64 17.00
C ALA A 171 -36.10 6.39 15.72
N THR A 172 -34.77 6.57 15.79
CA THR A 172 -33.85 6.42 14.67
C THR A 172 -32.93 5.20 14.79
N HIS A 173 -32.69 4.70 16.01
CA HIS A 173 -31.75 3.63 16.32
C HIS A 173 -32.37 2.60 17.29
N PRO A 174 -32.21 1.30 17.05
CA PRO A 174 -32.69 0.28 17.97
C PRO A 174 -31.88 0.26 19.27
N LEU A 175 -32.47 0.70 20.38
CA LEU A 175 -31.86 0.60 21.71
C LEU A 175 -32.12 -0.79 22.32
N LYS A 176 -31.07 -1.59 22.49
CA LYS A 176 -31.14 -2.88 23.18
C LYS A 176 -30.55 -2.74 24.59
N LEU A 177 -31.38 -2.37 25.54
CA LEU A 177 -31.02 -2.43 26.96
C LEU A 177 -31.40 -3.80 27.51
N GLY A 178 -30.51 -4.43 28.27
CA GLY A 178 -30.83 -5.68 28.98
C GLY A 178 -31.96 -5.48 30.01
N THR A 179 -32.63 -6.56 30.41
CA THR A 179 -33.63 -6.55 31.48
C THR A 179 -32.98 -6.12 32.80
N GLY A 180 -33.10 -4.86 33.19
CA GLY A 180 -32.36 -4.31 34.33
C GLY A 180 -32.66 -2.83 34.62
N VAL A 181 -31.77 -2.18 35.37
CA VAL A 181 -31.89 -0.76 35.76
C VAL A 181 -31.18 0.13 34.74
N LEU A 182 -31.86 1.14 34.19
CA LEU A 182 -31.21 2.18 33.38
C LEU A 182 -30.41 3.10 34.30
N LYS A 183 -29.08 2.97 34.25
CA LYS A 183 -28.13 3.79 35.02
C LYS A 183 -27.87 5.12 34.31
N LEU A 184 -27.54 6.16 35.08
CA LEU A 184 -27.14 7.46 34.54
C LEU A 184 -25.97 7.34 33.56
N GLU A 185 -24.96 6.56 33.91
CA GLU A 185 -23.75 6.39 33.10
C GLU A 185 -24.07 5.74 31.75
N GLN A 186 -24.98 4.75 31.75
CA GLN A 186 -25.43 4.08 30.53
C GLN A 186 -26.28 4.99 29.64
N ALA A 187 -27.19 5.76 30.26
CA ALA A 187 -28.02 6.73 29.56
C ALA A 187 -27.16 7.83 28.91
N LEU A 188 -26.17 8.36 29.63
CA LEU A 188 -25.22 9.35 29.11
C LEU A 188 -24.34 8.78 28.02
N SER A 189 -23.80 7.57 28.19
CA SER A 189 -22.99 6.90 27.16
C SER A 189 -23.76 6.75 25.84
N ILE A 190 -25.05 6.40 25.88
CA ILE A 190 -25.90 6.33 24.69
C ILE A 190 -26.11 7.70 24.05
N ALA A 191 -26.36 8.74 24.85
CA ALA A 191 -26.51 10.10 24.32
C ALA A 191 -25.20 10.60 23.69
N VAL A 192 -24.06 10.45 24.39
CA VAL A 192 -22.74 10.86 23.90
C VAL A 192 -22.40 10.13 22.60
N SER A 193 -22.45 8.79 22.58
CA SER A 193 -22.14 8.01 21.37
C SER A 193 -22.91 8.49 20.14
N VAL A 194 -24.24 8.56 20.23
CA VAL A 194 -25.06 8.93 19.06
C VAL A 194 -24.86 10.40 18.65
N ARG A 195 -24.74 11.33 19.61
CA ARG A 195 -24.49 12.75 19.28
C ARG A 195 -23.12 12.99 18.65
N PHE A 196 -22.15 12.12 18.93
CA PHE A 196 -20.81 12.14 18.33
C PHE A 196 -20.63 11.09 17.21
N GLY A 197 -21.72 10.63 16.59
CA GLY A 197 -21.69 9.84 15.36
C GLY A 197 -21.30 8.37 15.52
N ARG A 198 -21.44 7.81 16.73
CA ARG A 198 -21.20 6.40 17.06
C ARG A 198 -22.49 5.64 17.34
N ASP A 199 -22.41 4.31 17.33
CA ASP A 199 -23.57 3.48 17.64
C ASP A 199 -23.96 3.61 19.13
N PRO A 200 -25.26 3.46 19.49
CA PRO A 200 -25.71 3.62 20.87
C PRO A 200 -24.93 2.78 21.88
N GLY A 201 -24.21 3.45 22.78
CA GLY A 201 -23.42 2.85 23.85
C GLY A 201 -22.00 2.43 23.45
N GLU A 202 -21.58 2.73 22.23
CA GLU A 202 -20.18 2.63 21.82
C GLU A 202 -19.32 3.67 22.56
N GLN A 203 -18.07 3.31 22.86
CA GLN A 203 -17.17 4.22 23.55
C GLN A 203 -16.73 5.36 22.61
N VAL A 204 -16.82 6.60 23.09
CA VAL A 204 -16.30 7.77 22.39
C VAL A 204 -14.97 8.15 23.01
N ASP A 205 -13.88 7.93 22.29
CA ASP A 205 -12.55 8.36 22.67
C ASP A 205 -12.15 9.63 21.89
N SER A 206 -10.96 10.17 22.18
CA SER A 206 -10.41 11.34 21.47
C SER A 206 -10.30 11.13 19.95
N ALA A 207 -10.11 9.88 19.51
CA ALA A 207 -10.07 9.55 18.09
C ALA A 207 -11.44 9.67 17.44
N ALA A 208 -12.48 9.15 18.11
CA ALA A 208 -13.87 9.28 17.69
C ALA A 208 -14.33 10.73 17.63
N LEU A 209 -13.92 11.57 18.58
CA LEU A 209 -14.22 13.00 18.53
C LEU A 209 -13.59 13.69 17.32
N LEU A 210 -12.31 13.41 17.03
CA LEU A 210 -11.65 13.96 15.84
C LEU A 210 -12.28 13.43 14.54
N GLU A 211 -12.69 12.16 14.49
CA GLU A 211 -13.44 11.61 13.35
C GLU A 211 -14.79 12.32 13.18
N TRP A 212 -15.51 12.56 14.27
CA TRP A 212 -16.77 13.31 14.26
C TRP A 212 -16.61 14.72 13.68
N THR A 213 -15.49 15.41 13.94
CA THR A 213 -15.24 16.74 13.37
C THR A 213 -15.19 16.77 11.85
N ARG A 214 -14.94 15.63 11.20
CA ARG A 214 -14.88 15.52 9.75
C ARG A 214 -16.26 15.41 9.10
N ASN A 215 -17.34 15.29 9.88
CA ASN A 215 -18.71 15.16 9.36
C ASN A 215 -19.50 16.46 9.56
N PRO A 216 -19.71 17.27 8.50
CA PRO A 216 -20.44 18.54 8.60
C PRO A 216 -21.87 18.39 9.12
N ALA A 217 -22.56 17.30 8.76
CA ALA A 217 -23.94 17.07 9.19
C ALA A 217 -24.02 16.75 10.68
N SER A 218 -23.09 15.94 11.19
CA SER A 218 -23.02 15.60 12.62
C SER A 218 -22.65 16.81 13.48
N VAL A 219 -21.67 17.60 13.03
CA VAL A 219 -21.28 18.84 13.73
C VAL A 219 -22.43 19.84 13.75
N ALA A 220 -23.09 20.07 12.61
CA ALA A 220 -24.26 20.96 12.54
C ALA A 220 -25.39 20.48 13.46
N SER A 221 -25.69 19.18 13.46
CA SER A 221 -26.72 18.58 14.32
C SER A 221 -26.42 18.81 15.81
N PHE A 222 -25.16 18.73 16.23
CA PHE A 222 -24.76 19.02 17.60
C PHE A 222 -24.89 20.50 17.96
N THR A 223 -24.54 21.41 17.05
CA THR A 223 -24.67 22.87 17.30
C THR A 223 -26.13 23.34 17.39
N HIS A 224 -27.09 22.55 16.93
CA HIS A 224 -28.52 22.82 17.05
C HIS A 224 -29.16 22.23 18.32
N LEU A 225 -28.39 21.55 19.18
CA LEU A 225 -28.91 21.03 20.44
C LEU A 225 -29.24 22.17 21.42
N PRO A 226 -30.24 21.99 22.29
CA PRO A 226 -30.49 22.93 23.38
C PRO A 226 -29.27 23.06 24.31
N ASP A 227 -28.99 24.28 24.79
CA ASP A 227 -27.81 24.58 25.65
C ASP A 227 -27.66 23.63 26.85
N ALA A 228 -28.78 23.23 27.45
CA ALA A 228 -28.79 22.32 28.60
C ALA A 228 -28.30 20.90 28.27
N GLU A 229 -28.56 20.42 27.05
CA GLU A 229 -28.07 19.14 26.54
C GLU A 229 -26.61 19.27 26.10
N SER A 230 -26.30 20.26 25.26
CA SER A 230 -24.95 20.42 24.71
C SER A 230 -23.90 20.66 25.79
N GLU A 231 -24.17 21.52 26.77
CA GLU A 231 -23.21 21.84 27.84
C GLU A 231 -22.90 20.61 28.71
N ARG A 232 -23.92 19.81 29.03
CA ARG A 232 -23.74 18.60 29.83
C ARG A 232 -22.97 17.52 29.10
N LEU A 233 -23.22 17.34 27.81
CA LEU A 233 -22.46 16.40 26.97
C LEU A 233 -21.00 16.84 26.82
N ARG A 234 -20.75 18.16 26.68
CA ARG A 234 -19.39 18.73 26.66
C ARG A 234 -18.66 18.45 27.98
N SER A 235 -19.25 18.82 29.12
CA SER A 235 -18.63 18.61 30.44
C SER A 235 -18.32 17.13 30.70
N ALA A 236 -19.22 16.21 30.31
CA ALA A 236 -18.99 14.78 30.48
C ALA A 236 -17.75 14.30 29.70
N LEU A 237 -17.58 14.75 28.46
CA LEU A 237 -16.41 14.40 27.66
C LEU A 237 -15.13 15.07 28.16
N GLU A 238 -15.20 16.33 28.61
CA GLU A 238 -14.05 17.03 29.19
C GLU A 238 -13.53 16.38 30.47
N GLU A 239 -14.44 15.89 31.33
CA GLU A 239 -14.11 15.14 32.54
C GLU A 239 -13.50 13.76 32.21
N GLU A 240 -14.00 13.08 31.18
CA GLU A 240 -13.56 11.72 30.82
C GLU A 240 -12.27 11.68 29.97
N LEU A 241 -12.15 12.57 28.97
CA LEU A 241 -11.09 12.53 27.96
C LEU A 241 -10.05 13.67 28.08
N GLY A 242 -10.27 14.64 28.98
CA GLY A 242 -9.28 15.66 29.31
C GLY A 242 -9.05 16.72 28.22
N ALA A 243 -7.80 16.89 27.77
CA ALA A 243 -7.37 18.04 26.98
C ALA A 243 -8.02 18.15 25.59
N VAL A 244 -8.19 17.03 24.89
CA VAL A 244 -8.66 17.01 23.49
C VAL A 244 -10.05 17.65 23.35
N PRO A 245 -11.09 17.23 24.08
CA PRO A 245 -12.41 17.87 24.01
C PRO A 245 -12.39 19.33 24.46
N GLN A 246 -11.57 19.70 25.46
CA GLN A 246 -11.47 21.09 25.93
C GLN A 246 -10.95 22.05 24.85
N VAL A 247 -9.99 21.61 24.04
CA VAL A 247 -9.51 22.40 22.88
C VAL A 247 -10.55 22.38 21.76
N LEU A 248 -11.12 21.20 21.47
CA LEU A 248 -12.09 21.03 20.41
C LEU A 248 -13.34 21.89 20.60
N PHE A 249 -13.94 21.94 21.79
CA PHE A 249 -15.15 22.72 22.03
C PHE A 249 -14.91 24.22 21.95
N LYS A 250 -13.72 24.70 22.29
CA LYS A 250 -13.31 26.09 22.04
C LYS A 250 -13.22 26.41 20.54
N LEU A 251 -12.75 25.47 19.72
CA LEU A 251 -12.79 25.61 18.26
C LEU A 251 -14.22 25.59 17.73
N LEU A 252 -15.07 24.71 18.28
CA LEU A 252 -16.49 24.60 17.93
C LEU A 252 -17.24 25.92 18.20
N ASP A 253 -17.02 26.54 19.35
CA ASP A 253 -17.66 27.81 19.72
C ASP A 253 -17.29 28.98 18.78
N ARG A 254 -16.20 28.83 18.03
CA ARG A 254 -15.75 29.81 17.02
C ARG A 254 -16.01 29.38 15.58
N GLY A 255 -16.71 28.26 15.38
CA GLY A 255 -17.05 27.75 14.05
C GLY A 255 -15.90 27.06 13.31
N HIS A 256 -14.86 26.62 14.04
CA HIS A 256 -13.67 25.98 13.48
C HIS A 256 -13.62 24.46 13.72
N ALA A 257 -14.74 23.84 14.13
CA ALA A 257 -14.77 22.41 14.41
C ALA A 257 -14.38 21.55 13.19
N LEU A 258 -14.83 21.88 11.98
CA LEU A 258 -14.49 21.10 10.77
C LEU A 258 -12.99 21.17 10.41
N ASP A 259 -12.33 22.25 10.81
CA ASP A 259 -10.88 22.44 10.63
C ASP A 259 -10.08 21.95 11.85
N ALA A 260 -10.69 21.23 12.81
CA ALA A 260 -10.02 20.85 14.06
C ALA A 260 -8.73 20.05 13.85
N ILE A 261 -8.76 19.02 12.99
CA ILE A 261 -7.56 18.23 12.66
C ILE A 261 -6.52 19.10 11.93
N PRO A 262 -6.83 19.82 10.83
CA PRO A 262 -5.87 20.72 10.19
C PRO A 262 -5.26 21.78 11.12
N ILE A 263 -6.07 22.37 12.00
CA ILE A 263 -5.60 23.35 12.99
C ILE A 263 -4.66 22.69 13.99
N GLY A 264 -5.02 21.50 14.51
CA GLY A 264 -4.17 20.73 15.42
C GLY A 264 -2.83 20.34 14.80
N LEU A 265 -2.83 19.94 13.53
CA LEU A 265 -1.61 19.66 12.76
C LEU A 265 -0.75 20.92 12.56
N ALA A 266 -1.36 22.05 12.20
CA ALA A 266 -0.64 23.32 12.10
C ALA A 266 -0.01 23.72 13.44
N PHE A 267 -0.70 23.51 14.57
CA PHE A 267 -0.13 23.71 15.90
C PHE A 267 1.02 22.76 16.20
N ALA A 268 0.93 21.48 15.81
CA ALA A 268 2.02 20.51 15.99
C ALA A 268 3.29 20.97 15.26
N GLU A 269 3.17 21.31 13.98
CA GLU A 269 4.28 21.73 13.13
C GLU A 269 4.89 23.07 13.58
N LEU A 270 4.06 24.05 13.96
CA LEU A 270 4.52 25.34 14.49
C LEU A 270 5.23 25.19 15.84
N ALA A 271 4.72 24.33 16.73
CA ALA A 271 5.31 24.10 18.03
C ALA A 271 6.65 23.37 17.92
N ASP A 272 6.77 22.38 17.02
CA ASP A 272 8.04 21.71 16.75
C ASP A 272 9.06 22.70 16.17
N ALA A 273 8.69 23.46 15.13
CA ALA A 273 9.57 24.45 14.52
C ALA A 273 10.00 25.57 15.48
N ALA A 274 9.14 25.96 16.43
CA ALA A 274 9.47 26.94 17.46
C ALA A 274 10.33 26.35 18.61
N GLY A 275 10.27 25.03 18.82
CA GLY A 275 10.95 24.33 19.91
C GLY A 275 12.32 23.73 19.54
N GLN A 276 12.70 23.72 18.26
CA GLN A 276 14.02 23.28 17.81
C GLN A 276 15.13 24.23 18.30
N ASP A 277 15.63 23.95 19.50
CA ASP A 277 16.77 24.63 20.14
C ASP A 277 18.10 24.13 19.52
N THR A 278 18.82 25.03 18.84
CA THR A 278 20.30 25.26 18.88
C THR A 278 21.00 25.53 17.53
N SER A 279 21.86 26.56 17.56
CA SER A 279 23.04 26.76 16.69
C SER A 279 22.87 27.19 15.23
N GLY A 280 21.92 28.07 14.90
CA GLY A 280 21.95 28.78 13.60
C GLY A 280 20.63 29.36 13.08
N ALA A 281 19.48 28.90 13.59
CA ALA A 281 18.15 29.23 13.05
C ALA A 281 17.49 30.49 13.68
N GLY A 282 18.24 31.59 13.80
CA GLY A 282 17.78 32.77 14.57
C GLY A 282 16.59 33.55 13.98
N THR A 283 16.13 33.24 12.77
CA THR A 283 15.02 33.97 12.11
C THR A 283 13.81 33.08 11.84
N GLU A 284 14.01 31.82 11.44
CA GLU A 284 12.91 30.88 11.14
C GLU A 284 12.20 30.40 12.41
N ALA A 285 12.95 30.02 13.46
CA ALA A 285 12.34 29.64 14.74
C ALA A 285 11.54 30.80 15.36
N THR A 286 12.04 32.04 15.24
CA THR A 286 11.31 33.25 15.65
C THR A 286 10.06 33.49 14.80
N SER A 287 10.15 33.27 13.49
CA SER A 287 8.99 33.36 12.59
C SER A 287 7.92 32.33 12.93
N ALA A 288 8.30 31.08 13.19
CA ALA A 288 7.42 29.99 13.64
C ALA A 288 6.78 30.32 15.00
N ALA A 289 7.53 30.83 15.96
CA ALA A 289 7.00 31.27 17.25
C ALA A 289 5.98 32.42 17.10
N HIS A 290 6.25 33.39 16.22
CA HIS A 290 5.28 34.45 15.92
C HIS A 290 4.02 33.91 15.21
N ALA A 291 4.18 32.95 14.30
CA ALA A 291 3.05 32.29 13.64
C ALA A 291 2.21 31.47 14.63
N LEU A 292 2.84 30.82 15.61
CA LEU A 292 2.17 30.12 16.70
C LEU A 292 1.30 31.07 17.53
N ILE A 293 1.81 32.25 17.88
CA ILE A 293 1.04 33.29 18.60
C ILE A 293 -0.15 33.76 17.74
N ARG A 294 0.06 34.05 16.45
CA ARG A 294 -1.03 34.41 15.52
C ARG A 294 -2.09 33.31 15.42
N ALA A 295 -1.68 32.05 15.40
CA ALA A 295 -2.60 30.92 15.36
C ALA A 295 -3.44 30.85 16.64
N GLN A 296 -2.83 31.00 17.82
CA GLN A 296 -3.56 31.02 19.10
C GLN A 296 -4.58 32.17 19.16
N GLU A 297 -4.19 33.37 18.73
CA GLU A 297 -5.08 34.53 18.69
C GLU A 297 -6.23 34.32 17.70
N ARG A 298 -5.93 33.84 16.48
CA ARG A 298 -6.93 33.60 15.42
C ARG A 298 -7.98 32.58 15.82
N TYR A 299 -7.55 31.43 16.34
CA TYR A 299 -8.44 30.28 16.58
C TYR A 299 -9.07 30.25 17.96
N PHE A 300 -8.51 30.95 18.97
CA PHE A 300 -9.06 30.92 20.34
C PHE A 300 -9.36 32.31 20.94
N GLY A 301 -8.81 33.40 20.38
CA GLY A 301 -8.99 34.74 20.92
C GLY A 301 -8.51 34.87 22.36
N ALA A 302 -9.36 35.40 23.25
CA ALA A 302 -9.06 35.57 24.67
C ALA A 302 -9.14 34.26 25.49
N ASN A 303 -9.85 33.23 25.00
CA ASN A 303 -10.13 32.00 25.74
C ASN A 303 -9.12 30.87 25.39
N GLN A 304 -7.83 31.19 25.37
CA GLN A 304 -6.79 30.26 24.94
C GLN A 304 -6.71 29.02 25.85
N PRO A 305 -6.56 27.80 25.30
CA PRO A 305 -6.21 26.64 26.09
C PRO A 305 -4.81 26.76 26.68
N THR A 306 -4.50 25.96 27.69
CA THR A 306 -3.13 25.87 28.23
C THR A 306 -2.18 25.29 27.18
N SER A 307 -0.89 25.59 27.30
CA SER A 307 0.10 25.04 26.36
C SER A 307 0.11 23.51 26.37
N ASP A 308 -0.15 22.87 27.52
CA ASP A 308 -0.15 21.42 27.64
C ASP A 308 -1.38 20.82 26.93
N HIS A 309 -2.56 21.42 27.09
CA HIS A 309 -3.75 20.95 26.37
C HIS A 309 -3.60 21.10 24.85
N LEU A 310 -2.97 22.19 24.38
CA LEU A 310 -2.67 22.36 22.95
C LEU A 310 -1.70 21.29 22.42
N LYS A 311 -0.67 20.93 23.19
CA LYS A 311 0.28 19.87 22.82
C LYS A 311 -0.39 18.50 22.73
N GLU A 312 -1.24 18.15 23.70
CA GLU A 312 -2.00 16.90 23.70
C GLU A 312 -2.98 16.82 22.53
N PHE A 313 -3.73 17.91 22.28
CA PHE A 313 -4.62 18.01 21.13
C PHE A 313 -3.88 17.88 19.79
N ALA A 314 -2.76 18.60 19.64
CA ALA A 314 -1.92 18.53 18.44
C ALA A 314 -1.39 17.11 18.20
N SER A 315 -0.92 16.43 19.26
CA SER A 315 -0.46 15.04 19.19
C SER A 315 -1.58 14.07 18.79
N ALA A 316 -2.79 14.27 19.31
CA ALA A 316 -3.96 13.48 18.92
C ALA A 316 -4.35 13.69 17.44
N CYS A 317 -4.22 14.90 16.92
CA CYS A 317 -4.45 15.22 15.50
C CYS A 317 -3.39 14.57 14.60
N THR A 318 -2.11 14.60 14.99
CA THR A 318 -1.04 13.89 14.29
C THR A 318 -1.31 12.37 14.26
N ALA A 319 -1.71 11.78 15.40
CA ALA A 319 -2.08 10.37 15.45
C ALA A 319 -3.33 10.03 14.61
N ALA A 320 -4.30 10.96 14.50
CA ALA A 320 -5.43 10.81 13.60
C ALA A 320 -5.00 10.78 12.13
N LEU A 321 -4.13 11.71 11.69
CA LEU A 321 -3.60 11.74 10.33
C LEU A 321 -2.80 10.47 10.00
N LEU A 322 -1.95 10.01 10.92
CA LEU A 322 -1.16 8.78 10.72
C LEU A 322 -2.08 7.55 10.54
N ARG A 323 -3.17 7.45 11.30
CA ARG A 323 -4.18 6.39 11.09
C ARG A 323 -4.90 6.49 9.75
N MET A 324 -5.13 7.70 9.25
CA MET A 324 -5.71 7.90 7.92
C MET A 324 -4.74 7.45 6.82
N LEU A 325 -3.45 7.79 6.95
CA LEU A 325 -2.38 7.37 6.04
C LEU A 325 -2.20 5.83 6.00
N ASP A 326 -2.33 5.15 7.13
CA ASP A 326 -2.28 3.68 7.20
C ASP A 326 -3.58 3.01 6.71
N GLY A 327 -4.64 3.80 6.51
CA GLY A 327 -5.96 3.37 6.10
C GLY A 327 -6.13 3.27 4.58
N THR A 328 -7.37 3.45 4.11
CA THR A 328 -7.73 3.42 2.68
C THR A 328 -8.39 4.72 2.21
N ASP A 329 -8.37 5.75 3.06
CA ASP A 329 -9.07 7.02 2.86
C ASP A 329 -8.10 8.10 2.35
N ASP A 330 -7.54 7.84 1.17
CA ASP A 330 -6.50 8.69 0.55
C ASP A 330 -7.04 10.12 0.29
N ASP A 331 -8.29 10.25 -0.18
CA ASP A 331 -8.89 11.54 -0.54
C ASP A 331 -9.03 12.50 0.66
N HIS A 332 -9.54 12.02 1.80
CA HIS A 332 -9.64 12.87 3.00
C HIS A 332 -8.27 13.18 3.60
N THR A 333 -7.31 12.27 3.45
CA THR A 333 -5.93 12.51 3.87
C THR A 333 -5.33 13.67 3.07
N ASP A 334 -5.50 13.65 1.75
CA ASP A 334 -5.05 14.72 0.85
C ASP A 334 -5.73 16.05 1.17
N GLU A 335 -7.05 16.04 1.41
CA GLU A 335 -7.79 17.24 1.78
C GLU A 335 -7.30 17.83 3.11
N THR A 336 -7.10 16.99 4.13
CA THR A 336 -6.63 17.40 5.46
C THR A 336 -5.23 18.01 5.40
N VAL A 337 -4.32 17.36 4.65
CA VAL A 337 -2.94 17.86 4.45
C VAL A 337 -2.95 19.19 3.72
N ARG A 338 -3.65 19.27 2.58
CA ARG A 338 -3.78 20.51 1.80
C ARG A 338 -4.36 21.64 2.64
N ARG A 339 -5.40 21.35 3.43
CA ARG A 339 -6.01 22.33 4.32
C ARG A 339 -5.04 22.82 5.38
N THR A 340 -4.25 21.92 5.97
CA THR A 340 -3.21 22.28 6.95
C THR A 340 -2.18 23.25 6.34
N GLU A 341 -1.74 22.98 5.11
CA GLU A 341 -0.79 23.84 4.40
C GLU A 341 -1.39 25.22 4.08
N GLU A 342 -2.66 25.29 3.68
CA GLU A 342 -3.37 26.56 3.48
C GLU A 342 -3.41 27.39 4.77
N LEU A 343 -3.66 26.75 5.92
CA LEU A 343 -3.67 27.43 7.22
C LEU A 343 -2.27 27.93 7.59
N LEU A 344 -1.23 27.13 7.39
CA LEU A 344 0.16 27.55 7.62
C LEU A 344 0.56 28.70 6.69
N PHE A 345 0.12 28.68 5.42
CA PHE A 345 0.32 29.79 4.49
C PHE A 345 -0.37 31.07 4.96
N GLN A 346 -1.63 30.99 5.40
CA GLN A 346 -2.37 32.14 5.97
C GLN A 346 -1.75 32.70 7.25
N LEU A 347 -0.91 31.92 7.93
CA LEU A 347 -0.17 32.32 9.13
C LEU A 347 1.24 32.81 8.82
N ASP A 348 1.60 33.01 7.55
CA ASP A 348 2.96 33.37 7.07
C ASP A 348 4.03 32.33 7.46
N ALA A 349 3.64 31.06 7.56
CA ALA A 349 4.47 29.94 8.02
C ALA A 349 4.67 28.86 6.95
N ALA A 350 4.65 29.22 5.66
CA ALA A 350 4.85 28.26 4.57
C ALA A 350 6.18 27.49 4.66
N HIS A 351 7.24 28.10 5.20
CA HIS A 351 8.54 27.46 5.45
C HIS A 351 8.44 26.29 6.46
N VAL A 352 7.52 26.36 7.42
CA VAL A 352 7.26 25.26 8.36
C VAL A 352 6.65 24.07 7.62
N ALA A 353 5.70 24.31 6.72
CA ALA A 353 5.14 23.25 5.87
C ALA A 353 6.21 22.61 4.96
N GLN A 354 7.18 23.40 4.47
CA GLN A 354 8.30 22.91 3.65
C GLN A 354 9.30 22.05 4.44
N ALA A 355 9.42 22.24 5.75
CA ALA A 355 10.27 21.43 6.62
C ALA A 355 9.58 20.14 7.09
N SER A 356 8.24 20.13 7.16
CA SER A 356 7.43 19.01 7.66
C SER A 356 7.82 17.65 7.07
N GLY A 357 7.73 16.61 7.89
CA GLY A 357 7.84 15.20 7.48
C GLY A 357 6.49 14.55 7.13
N LEU A 358 5.39 15.30 7.23
CA LEU A 358 4.01 14.84 7.09
C LEU A 358 3.27 15.52 5.93
N LEU A 359 3.54 16.80 5.68
CA LEU A 359 2.82 17.61 4.68
C LEU A 359 3.42 17.47 3.26
N ASP A 360 2.61 17.66 2.22
CA ASP A 360 3.05 17.53 0.82
C ASP A 360 4.10 18.59 0.43
N ALA A 361 4.02 19.79 0.98
CA ALA A 361 5.04 20.83 0.84
C ALA A 361 6.43 20.34 1.29
N GLY A 362 6.48 19.51 2.33
CA GLY A 362 7.69 18.87 2.83
C GLY A 362 8.25 17.83 1.86
N LEU A 363 7.40 17.00 1.26
CA LEU A 363 7.78 16.05 0.22
C LEU A 363 8.26 16.77 -1.05
N HIS A 364 7.53 17.80 -1.49
CA HIS A 364 7.87 18.60 -2.67
C HIS A 364 9.22 19.29 -2.50
N THR A 365 9.52 19.81 -1.31
CA THR A 365 10.82 20.43 -1.00
C THR A 365 11.97 19.42 -1.11
N ARG A 366 11.78 18.20 -0.59
CA ARG A 366 12.76 17.12 -0.66
C ARG A 366 12.97 16.62 -2.10
N LEU A 367 11.90 16.53 -2.89
CA LEU A 367 11.99 16.18 -4.31
C LEU A 367 12.66 17.27 -5.14
N ALA A 368 12.36 18.54 -4.87
CA ALA A 368 13.04 19.66 -5.50
C ALA A 368 14.53 19.63 -5.18
N ASP A 369 14.90 19.29 -3.94
CA ASP A 369 16.28 19.10 -3.53
C ASP A 369 16.95 17.93 -4.25
N LEU A 370 16.29 16.77 -4.32
CA LEU A 370 16.76 15.64 -5.11
C LEU A 370 17.00 16.03 -6.57
N GLY A 371 16.07 16.76 -7.19
CA GLY A 371 16.24 17.26 -8.55
C GLY A 371 17.46 18.18 -8.71
N ARG A 372 17.70 19.08 -7.76
CA ARG A 372 18.92 19.91 -7.74
C ARG A 372 20.17 19.05 -7.61
N GLN A 373 20.22 18.07 -6.70
CA GLN A 373 21.39 17.21 -6.52
C GLN A 373 21.67 16.34 -7.75
N ILE A 374 20.63 15.83 -8.43
CA ILE A 374 20.79 15.13 -9.71
C ILE A 374 21.40 16.06 -10.76
N THR A 375 20.88 17.29 -10.87
CA THR A 375 21.39 18.28 -11.84
C THR A 375 22.85 18.63 -11.54
N LEU A 376 23.20 18.85 -10.27
CA LEU A 376 24.58 19.11 -9.85
C LEU A 376 25.52 17.94 -10.16
N ALA A 377 25.08 16.70 -9.92
CA ALA A 377 25.86 15.51 -10.21
C ALA A 377 26.13 15.33 -11.70
N LEU A 378 25.19 15.71 -12.57
CA LEU A 378 25.33 15.64 -14.02
C LEU A 378 26.26 16.73 -14.59
N GLY A 379 26.57 17.78 -13.80
CA GLY A 379 27.46 18.88 -14.17
C GLY A 379 26.86 19.86 -15.17
N GLU A 380 27.72 20.61 -15.86
CA GLU A 380 27.29 21.49 -16.96
C GLU A 380 26.55 20.68 -18.04
N ASP A 381 25.64 21.34 -18.76
CA ASP A 381 24.82 20.76 -19.83
C ASP A 381 25.64 20.52 -21.12
N THR A 382 26.80 19.87 -20.95
CA THR A 382 27.59 19.29 -22.02
C THR A 382 27.17 17.83 -22.15
N VAL A 383 26.74 17.45 -23.35
CA VAL A 383 26.17 16.13 -23.63
C VAL A 383 27.16 14.99 -23.31
N GLU A 384 28.47 15.28 -23.31
CA GLU A 384 29.56 14.31 -23.13
C GLU A 384 29.98 14.08 -21.67
N GLY A 385 29.55 14.91 -20.72
CA GLY A 385 29.96 14.77 -19.32
C GLY A 385 29.33 13.54 -18.65
N LEU A 386 30.11 12.62 -18.11
CA LEU A 386 29.60 11.55 -17.24
C LEU A 386 29.82 11.93 -15.76
N PRO A 387 28.83 11.73 -14.88
CA PRO A 387 29.02 11.92 -13.44
C PRO A 387 30.11 10.97 -12.93
N ARG A 388 30.75 11.28 -11.80
CA ARG A 388 31.66 10.36 -11.09
C ARG A 388 30.98 9.78 -9.86
N PRO A 389 31.44 8.64 -9.32
CA PRO A 389 30.82 8.02 -8.14
C PRO A 389 30.71 8.96 -6.92
N GLN A 390 31.66 9.88 -6.77
CA GLN A 390 31.66 10.89 -5.70
C GLN A 390 30.59 11.97 -5.87
N ASP A 391 30.10 12.22 -7.09
CA ASP A 391 29.11 13.25 -7.37
C ASP A 391 27.68 12.75 -7.06
N VAL A 392 27.49 11.42 -6.97
CA VAL A 392 26.19 10.77 -6.75
C VAL A 392 25.75 10.80 -5.27
N ARG A 393 26.69 11.00 -4.35
CA ARG A 393 26.50 10.88 -2.89
C ARG A 393 25.40 11.78 -2.35
N GLU A 394 25.36 13.03 -2.80
CA GLU A 394 24.37 14.00 -2.36
C GLU A 394 22.97 13.67 -2.90
N ALA A 395 22.89 13.14 -4.12
CA ALA A 395 21.61 12.67 -4.68
C ALA A 395 21.09 11.43 -3.95
N GLU A 396 21.97 10.52 -3.52
CA GLU A 396 21.59 9.37 -2.69
C GLU A 396 21.08 9.80 -1.31
N THR A 397 21.77 10.77 -0.69
CA THR A 397 21.35 11.34 0.59
C THR A 397 20.01 12.09 0.45
N ALA A 398 19.80 12.82 -0.64
CA ALA A 398 18.52 13.45 -0.94
C ALA A 398 17.39 12.43 -1.14
N LEU A 399 17.66 11.31 -1.81
CA LEU A 399 16.69 10.22 -1.95
C LEU A 399 16.33 9.58 -0.61
N VAL A 400 17.30 9.42 0.31
CA VAL A 400 17.02 8.97 1.68
C VAL A 400 16.05 9.93 2.36
N ARG A 401 16.30 11.26 2.30
CA ARG A 401 15.38 12.26 2.86
C ARG A 401 13.98 12.17 2.26
N VAL A 402 13.86 11.97 0.95
CA VAL A 402 12.57 11.75 0.27
C VAL A 402 11.85 10.53 0.84
N ARG A 403 12.57 9.42 1.09
CA ARG A 403 12.00 8.16 1.59
C ARG A 403 11.60 8.21 3.06
N GLU A 404 12.30 9.00 3.87
CA GLU A 404 11.94 9.24 5.28
C GLU A 404 10.63 10.01 5.43
N HIS A 405 10.20 10.73 4.40
CA HIS A 405 8.93 11.44 4.40
C HIS A 405 7.74 10.47 4.49
N ARG A 406 6.82 10.69 5.43
CA ARG A 406 5.71 9.75 5.70
C ARG A 406 4.82 9.47 4.50
N ARG A 407 4.66 10.47 3.64
CA ARG A 407 3.83 10.36 2.44
C ARG A 407 4.50 9.69 1.24
N HIS A 408 5.80 9.42 1.28
CA HIS A 408 6.51 8.79 0.15
C HIS A 408 5.93 7.41 -0.23
N GLY A 409 5.53 6.62 0.77
CA GLY A 409 4.95 5.29 0.57
C GLY A 409 3.44 5.29 0.33
N ALA A 410 2.77 6.44 0.35
CA ALA A 410 1.33 6.52 0.14
C ALA A 410 0.98 6.07 -1.28
N ARG A 411 -0.16 5.38 -1.45
CA ARG A 411 -0.58 4.82 -2.74
C ARG A 411 -0.64 5.88 -3.84
N ALA A 412 -1.18 7.06 -3.54
CA ALA A 412 -1.27 8.19 -4.46
C ALA A 412 0.11 8.76 -4.88
N LYS A 413 1.17 8.54 -4.09
CA LYS A 413 2.52 9.07 -4.32
C LYS A 413 3.53 8.00 -4.77
N GLN A 414 3.09 6.75 -4.91
CA GLN A 414 3.97 5.61 -5.21
C GLN A 414 4.74 5.79 -6.52
N GLU A 415 4.09 6.31 -7.58
CA GLU A 415 4.73 6.54 -8.87
C GLU A 415 5.84 7.59 -8.78
N GLN A 416 5.63 8.63 -7.98
CA GLN A 416 6.62 9.69 -7.74
C GLN A 416 7.83 9.17 -6.94
N GLY A 417 7.59 8.37 -5.90
CA GLY A 417 8.66 7.71 -5.15
C GLY A 417 9.47 6.72 -6.00
N GLN A 418 8.79 5.99 -6.90
CA GLN A 418 9.44 5.10 -7.86
C GLN A 418 10.30 5.88 -8.86
N ALA A 419 9.80 6.99 -9.43
CA ALA A 419 10.56 7.85 -10.33
C ALA A 419 11.80 8.46 -9.65
N ALA A 420 11.67 8.93 -8.40
CA ALA A 420 12.80 9.40 -7.59
C ALA A 420 13.88 8.32 -7.41
N THR A 421 13.44 7.08 -7.15
CA THR A 421 14.35 5.94 -7.02
C THR A 421 15.04 5.60 -8.34
N ASP A 422 14.27 5.50 -9.43
CA ASP A 422 14.80 5.14 -10.75
C ASP A 422 15.74 6.22 -11.30
N ALA A 423 15.53 7.49 -10.95
CA ALA A 423 16.46 8.57 -11.27
C ALA A 423 17.84 8.36 -10.64
N VAL A 424 17.88 8.03 -9.34
CA VAL A 424 19.17 7.76 -8.66
C VAL A 424 19.81 6.46 -9.18
N ARG A 425 19.02 5.43 -9.52
CA ARG A 425 19.53 4.20 -10.17
C ARG A 425 20.26 4.51 -11.48
N LEU A 426 19.65 5.33 -12.34
CA LEU A 426 20.27 5.74 -13.59
C LEU A 426 21.52 6.58 -13.36
N LEU A 427 21.47 7.51 -12.40
CA LEU A 427 22.62 8.34 -12.04
C LEU A 427 23.81 7.49 -11.57
N ARG A 428 23.55 6.48 -10.70
CA ARG A 428 24.56 5.49 -10.29
C ARG A 428 25.14 4.76 -11.48
N ARG A 429 24.30 4.32 -12.44
CA ARG A 429 24.79 3.62 -13.61
C ARG A 429 25.71 4.50 -14.46
N LEU A 430 25.30 5.73 -14.73
CA LEU A 430 26.11 6.67 -15.49
C LEU A 430 27.46 6.93 -14.81
N ALA A 431 27.49 6.96 -13.48
CA ALA A 431 28.71 7.19 -12.71
C ALA A 431 29.75 6.07 -12.80
N LEU A 432 29.37 4.89 -13.30
CA LEU A 432 30.27 3.76 -13.54
C LEU A 432 30.84 3.72 -14.97
N ALA A 433 30.36 4.61 -15.86
CA ALA A 433 30.86 4.70 -17.22
C ALA A 433 32.16 5.52 -17.30
N THR A 434 32.98 5.27 -18.32
CA THR A 434 34.19 6.06 -18.60
C THR A 434 34.19 6.49 -20.07
N ALA A 435 34.98 7.53 -20.38
CA ALA A 435 35.07 8.06 -21.75
C ALA A 435 35.55 7.01 -22.77
N ASP A 436 36.50 6.16 -22.38
CA ASP A 436 37.07 5.14 -23.28
C ASP A 436 36.25 3.84 -23.32
N ALA A 437 35.40 3.61 -22.32
CA ALA A 437 34.67 2.36 -22.13
C ALA A 437 33.26 2.65 -21.60
N PRO A 438 32.20 2.55 -22.42
CA PRO A 438 30.88 3.04 -22.07
C PRO A 438 30.25 2.31 -20.87
N LEU A 439 30.71 1.10 -20.55
CA LEU A 439 30.29 0.36 -19.36
C LEU A 439 31.35 0.33 -18.25
N GLY A 440 32.45 1.08 -18.39
CA GLY A 440 33.60 1.05 -17.50
C GLY A 440 34.50 -0.16 -17.75
N VAL A 441 35.19 -0.63 -16.69
CA VAL A 441 36.11 -1.79 -16.74
C VAL A 441 35.45 -3.09 -17.21
N ASP A 442 34.12 -3.18 -17.07
CA ASP A 442 33.33 -4.36 -17.45
C ASP A 442 32.85 -4.33 -18.91
N THR A 443 33.32 -3.38 -19.73
CA THR A 443 32.91 -3.26 -21.13
C THR A 443 33.28 -4.55 -21.91
N PRO A 444 32.28 -5.29 -22.45
CA PRO A 444 32.56 -6.54 -23.14
C PRO A 444 33.22 -6.32 -24.50
N THR A 445 33.99 -7.32 -24.93
CA THR A 445 34.62 -7.34 -26.27
C THR A 445 34.03 -8.40 -27.20
N THR A 446 33.17 -9.28 -26.68
CA THR A 446 32.59 -10.40 -27.44
C THR A 446 31.07 -10.24 -27.57
N ALA A 447 30.49 -10.74 -28.66
CA ALA A 447 29.03 -10.73 -28.86
C ALA A 447 28.28 -11.39 -27.69
N ARG A 448 28.78 -12.52 -27.18
CA ARG A 448 28.21 -13.18 -25.98
C ARG A 448 28.23 -12.25 -24.76
N GLY A 449 29.36 -11.62 -24.47
CA GLY A 449 29.48 -10.72 -23.32
C GLY A 449 28.53 -9.53 -23.42
N TRP A 450 28.36 -8.99 -24.62
CA TRP A 450 27.41 -7.93 -24.92
C TRP A 450 25.95 -8.36 -24.72
N LEU A 451 25.56 -9.56 -25.17
CA LEU A 451 24.23 -10.13 -24.93
C LEU A 451 23.93 -10.25 -23.43
N GLN A 452 24.86 -10.83 -22.67
CA GLN A 452 24.69 -10.99 -21.22
C GLN A 452 24.65 -9.64 -20.50
N THR A 453 25.46 -8.68 -20.96
CA THR A 453 25.43 -7.32 -20.39
C THR A 453 24.11 -6.62 -20.62
N HIS A 454 23.45 -6.85 -21.76
CA HIS A 454 22.12 -6.31 -21.98
C HIS A 454 21.09 -6.92 -21.01
N VAL A 455 21.14 -8.24 -20.80
CA VAL A 455 20.24 -8.94 -19.86
C VAL A 455 20.47 -8.52 -18.40
N HIS A 456 21.72 -8.29 -17.98
CA HIS A 456 22.06 -8.03 -16.59
C HIS A 456 22.20 -6.56 -16.22
N GLN A 457 22.47 -5.69 -17.20
CA GLN A 457 22.73 -4.28 -16.94
C GLN A 457 21.90 -3.36 -17.83
N THR A 458 22.08 -3.36 -19.15
CA THR A 458 21.54 -2.25 -19.96
C THR A 458 20.02 -2.35 -20.17
N GLY A 459 19.42 -3.54 -20.13
CA GLY A 459 17.96 -3.69 -20.09
C GLY A 459 17.33 -3.20 -18.78
N TRP A 460 18.09 -3.18 -17.67
CA TRP A 460 17.66 -2.55 -16.42
C TRP A 460 17.70 -1.02 -16.52
N VAL A 461 18.68 -0.47 -17.25
CA VAL A 461 18.71 0.96 -17.60
C VAL A 461 17.46 1.31 -18.40
N ASP A 462 17.14 0.52 -19.43
CA ASP A 462 15.96 0.76 -20.27
C ASP A 462 14.66 0.72 -19.44
N ARG A 463 14.54 -0.19 -18.47
CA ARG A 463 13.45 -0.23 -17.49
C ARG A 463 13.33 1.06 -16.67
N ALA A 464 14.41 1.52 -16.05
CA ALA A 464 14.38 2.73 -15.23
C ALA A 464 14.12 3.99 -16.08
N ALA A 465 14.72 4.07 -17.28
CA ALA A 465 14.50 5.18 -18.20
C ALA A 465 13.05 5.25 -18.69
N SER A 466 12.43 4.09 -18.97
CA SER A 466 11.01 3.98 -19.35
C SER A 466 10.09 4.45 -18.23
N ALA A 467 10.40 4.12 -16.97
CA ALA A 467 9.63 4.59 -15.81
C ALA A 467 9.66 6.12 -15.67
N ILE A 468 10.83 6.74 -15.84
CA ILE A 468 10.99 8.20 -15.79
C ILE A 468 10.25 8.89 -16.95
N TRP A 469 10.34 8.33 -18.17
CA TRP A 469 9.71 8.91 -19.37
C TRP A 469 8.19 9.08 -19.23
N HIS A 470 7.52 8.10 -18.60
CA HIS A 470 6.07 8.13 -18.40
C HIS A 470 5.65 8.90 -17.14
N HIS A 471 6.58 9.26 -16.25
CA HIS A 471 6.26 10.00 -15.04
C HIS A 471 5.95 11.48 -15.34
N ARG A 472 5.00 12.04 -14.59
CA ARG A 472 4.67 13.46 -14.57
C ARG A 472 4.78 13.95 -13.13
N SER A 473 5.62 14.96 -12.91
CA SER A 473 5.89 15.53 -11.59
C SER A 473 5.36 16.96 -11.53
N ASP A 474 4.64 17.28 -10.45
CA ASP A 474 4.18 18.64 -10.14
C ASP A 474 5.29 19.51 -9.52
N VAL A 475 6.46 18.94 -9.24
CA VAL A 475 7.64 19.63 -8.72
C VAL A 475 8.57 20.03 -9.88
N PRO A 476 8.66 21.32 -10.26
CA PRO A 476 9.36 21.73 -11.49
C PRO A 476 10.84 21.40 -11.52
N ALA A 477 11.56 21.62 -10.40
CA ALA A 477 12.99 21.31 -10.30
C ALA A 477 13.28 19.82 -10.46
N PHE A 478 12.38 18.97 -9.97
CA PHE A 478 12.51 17.52 -10.13
C PHE A 478 12.17 17.10 -11.58
N ALA A 479 11.09 17.63 -12.16
CA ALA A 479 10.72 17.37 -13.54
C ALA A 479 11.82 17.76 -14.54
N GLN A 480 12.45 18.92 -14.35
CA GLN A 480 13.59 19.36 -15.15
C GLN A 480 14.79 18.42 -15.02
N ALA A 481 15.13 18.01 -13.80
CA ALA A 481 16.22 17.07 -13.56
C ALA A 481 15.98 15.71 -14.22
N LEU A 482 14.74 15.22 -14.21
CA LEU A 482 14.35 13.99 -14.88
C LEU A 482 14.52 14.08 -16.41
N ASP A 483 14.12 15.19 -17.04
CA ASP A 483 14.32 15.40 -18.50
C ASP A 483 15.80 15.42 -18.87
N VAL A 484 16.63 16.16 -18.12
CA VAL A 484 18.09 16.23 -18.37
C VAL A 484 18.75 14.87 -18.18
N LEU A 485 18.45 14.19 -17.07
CA LEU A 485 18.95 12.84 -16.78
C LEU A 485 18.54 11.87 -17.89
N TYR A 486 17.27 11.89 -18.29
CA TYR A 486 16.75 11.02 -19.34
C TYR A 486 17.53 11.19 -20.64
N ARG A 487 17.71 12.43 -21.11
CA ARG A 487 18.49 12.70 -22.34
C ARG A 487 19.94 12.24 -22.23
N ARG A 488 20.60 12.46 -21.08
CA ARG A 488 21.97 11.99 -20.85
C ARG A 488 22.06 10.46 -20.91
N VAL A 489 21.10 9.76 -20.29
CA VAL A 489 21.00 8.29 -20.37
C VAL A 489 20.80 7.82 -21.80
N ARG A 490 19.93 8.49 -22.58
CA ARG A 490 19.67 8.12 -23.99
C ARG A 490 20.90 8.31 -24.88
N TRP A 491 21.65 9.38 -24.67
CA TRP A 491 22.91 9.62 -25.38
C TRP A 491 23.95 8.54 -25.04
N TRP A 492 24.21 8.32 -23.75
CA TRP A 492 25.09 7.25 -23.29
C TRP A 492 24.68 5.88 -23.83
N ARG A 493 23.37 5.60 -23.85
CA ARG A 493 22.83 4.33 -24.36
C ARG A 493 23.09 4.16 -25.85
N ALA A 494 23.07 5.23 -26.65
CA ALA A 494 23.40 5.18 -28.07
C ALA A 494 24.86 4.78 -28.31
N ASP A 495 25.81 5.26 -27.49
CA ASP A 495 27.23 4.85 -27.57
C ASP A 495 27.41 3.38 -27.19
N VAL A 496 26.69 2.91 -26.16
CA VAL A 496 26.64 1.50 -25.77
C VAL A 496 26.09 0.64 -26.93
N ASP A 497 25.03 1.10 -27.63
CA ASP A 497 24.47 0.39 -28.79
C ASP A 497 25.42 0.39 -29.99
N ALA A 498 26.18 1.47 -30.22
CA ALA A 498 27.21 1.49 -31.25
C ALA A 498 28.28 0.42 -31.00
N ALA A 499 28.79 0.32 -29.76
CA ALA A 499 29.78 -0.68 -29.37
C ALA A 499 29.23 -2.11 -29.46
N PHE A 500 27.99 -2.33 -28.99
CA PHE A 500 27.26 -3.59 -29.15
C PHE A 500 27.15 -3.98 -30.63
N ALA A 501 26.69 -3.06 -31.47
CA ALA A 501 26.40 -3.30 -32.87
C ALA A 501 27.67 -3.64 -33.67
N VAL A 502 28.79 -2.96 -33.39
CA VAL A 502 30.10 -3.28 -33.99
C VAL A 502 30.57 -4.69 -33.57
N ALA A 503 30.51 -5.03 -32.28
CA ALA A 503 30.94 -6.33 -31.79
C ALA A 503 30.08 -7.47 -32.35
N LEU A 504 28.76 -7.23 -32.42
CA LEU A 504 27.80 -8.20 -32.97
C LEU A 504 27.97 -8.38 -34.48
N ASN A 505 28.16 -7.30 -35.25
CA ASN A 505 28.30 -7.41 -36.70
C ASN A 505 29.58 -8.14 -37.12
N ARG A 506 30.68 -7.95 -36.36
CA ARG A 506 31.92 -8.73 -36.52
C ARG A 506 31.68 -10.22 -36.32
N TRP A 507 30.90 -10.58 -35.30
CA TRP A 507 30.51 -11.97 -35.06
C TRP A 507 29.59 -12.50 -36.16
N ASN A 508 28.57 -11.74 -36.57
CA ASN A 508 27.57 -12.14 -37.57
C ASN A 508 28.21 -12.48 -38.93
N SER A 509 29.26 -11.75 -39.31
CA SER A 509 29.94 -11.93 -40.59
C SER A 509 30.98 -13.07 -40.60
N GLY A 510 31.27 -13.68 -39.44
CA GLY A 510 32.41 -14.59 -39.29
C GLY A 510 32.22 -15.78 -38.35
N HIS A 511 30.99 -16.08 -37.91
CA HIS A 511 30.75 -17.18 -37.00
C HIS A 511 30.88 -18.55 -37.67
N GLY A 512 31.42 -19.52 -36.93
CA GLY A 512 31.56 -20.91 -37.40
C GLY A 512 30.38 -21.81 -36.99
N PRO A 513 30.22 -22.98 -37.61
CA PRO A 513 29.17 -23.96 -37.24
C PRO A 513 29.25 -24.45 -35.78
N SER A 514 30.44 -24.41 -35.16
CA SER A 514 30.66 -24.83 -33.77
C SER A 514 30.33 -23.74 -32.74
N ASP A 515 29.78 -22.61 -33.15
CA ASP A 515 29.48 -21.50 -32.25
C ASP A 515 28.32 -21.83 -31.30
N THR A 516 28.61 -21.69 -30.01
CA THR A 516 27.71 -21.95 -28.89
C THR A 516 26.92 -20.72 -28.46
N LEU A 517 26.94 -19.61 -29.21
CA LEU A 517 26.09 -18.46 -28.93
C LEU A 517 24.62 -18.88 -28.99
N LEU A 518 23.86 -18.46 -27.98
CA LEU A 518 22.43 -18.71 -27.92
C LEU A 518 21.73 -17.78 -28.92
N ARG A 519 20.91 -18.36 -29.78
CA ARG A 519 20.30 -17.74 -30.95
C ARG A 519 18.86 -18.21 -31.06
N ALA A 520 18.00 -17.43 -31.71
CA ALA A 520 16.61 -17.79 -31.94
C ALA A 520 16.48 -19.24 -32.47
N GLU A 521 17.21 -19.59 -33.53
CA GLU A 521 17.13 -20.90 -34.18
C GLU A 521 17.69 -22.07 -33.36
N ASN A 522 18.44 -21.83 -32.27
CA ASN A 522 18.98 -22.91 -31.44
C ASN A 522 18.45 -22.92 -29.99
N LEU A 523 17.61 -21.95 -29.63
CA LEU A 523 17.06 -21.79 -28.29
C LEU A 523 16.25 -23.02 -27.86
N GLN A 524 15.42 -23.56 -28.75
CA GLN A 524 14.65 -24.79 -28.49
C GLN A 524 15.56 -25.94 -28.06
N ARG A 525 16.69 -26.12 -28.78
CA ARG A 525 17.64 -27.21 -28.52
C ARG A 525 18.46 -26.98 -27.25
N GLN A 526 18.92 -25.75 -27.00
CA GLN A 526 19.86 -25.45 -25.92
C GLN A 526 19.21 -25.17 -24.57
N ILE A 527 17.94 -24.74 -24.56
CA ILE A 527 17.21 -24.29 -23.37
C ILE A 527 15.99 -25.17 -23.13
N VAL A 528 15.10 -25.27 -24.12
CA VAL A 528 13.77 -25.87 -23.91
C VAL A 528 13.83 -27.39 -23.85
N PHE A 529 14.59 -28.02 -24.75
CA PHE A 529 14.72 -29.46 -24.79
C PHE A 529 15.32 -30.03 -23.49
N PRO A 530 16.39 -29.47 -22.89
CA PRO A 530 16.87 -29.88 -21.57
C PRO A 530 15.81 -29.79 -20.45
N LEU A 531 14.83 -28.89 -20.55
CA LEU A 531 13.75 -28.76 -19.56
C LEU A 531 12.64 -29.80 -19.73
N ALA A 532 12.58 -30.48 -20.89
CA ALA A 532 11.58 -31.52 -21.12
C ALA A 532 11.85 -32.82 -20.35
N GLY A 533 13.07 -32.97 -19.82
CA GLY A 533 13.44 -34.08 -18.94
C GLY A 533 13.28 -35.45 -19.59
N GLU A 534 13.06 -36.47 -18.75
CA GLU A 534 12.67 -37.80 -19.20
C GLU A 534 11.21 -37.83 -19.71
N ALA A 535 10.79 -38.93 -20.34
CA ALA A 535 9.44 -39.06 -20.91
C ALA A 535 8.32 -39.03 -19.86
N GLU A 536 8.64 -39.31 -18.58
CA GLU A 536 7.72 -39.31 -17.46
C GLU A 536 7.51 -37.93 -16.82
N GLU A 537 8.37 -36.96 -17.16
CA GLU A 537 8.31 -35.59 -16.64
C GLU A 537 7.40 -34.69 -17.48
N PRO A 538 6.69 -33.73 -16.85
CA PRO A 538 5.87 -32.78 -17.59
C PRO A 538 6.70 -31.94 -18.55
N ALA A 539 6.40 -32.03 -19.84
CA ALA A 539 6.98 -31.22 -20.89
C ALA A 539 6.77 -29.71 -20.63
N PRO A 540 7.63 -28.83 -21.18
CA PRO A 540 7.54 -27.40 -20.93
C PRO A 540 6.35 -26.74 -21.63
N LEU A 541 5.88 -25.63 -21.07
CA LEU A 541 5.05 -24.63 -21.74
C LEU A 541 5.99 -23.55 -22.27
N ILE A 542 5.95 -23.30 -23.57
CA ILE A 542 6.74 -22.25 -24.22
C ILE A 542 5.80 -21.12 -24.55
N VAL A 543 6.04 -19.93 -24.01
CA VAL A 543 5.27 -18.73 -24.36
C VAL A 543 6.22 -17.75 -25.04
N VAL A 544 5.95 -17.48 -26.31
CA VAL A 544 6.62 -16.44 -27.09
C VAL A 544 5.78 -15.17 -27.00
N LEU A 545 6.34 -14.15 -26.37
CA LEU A 545 5.75 -12.82 -26.27
C LEU A 545 6.33 -11.95 -27.40
N ASP A 546 5.58 -11.82 -28.49
CA ASP A 546 6.00 -11.10 -29.71
C ASP A 546 6.39 -9.65 -29.39
N GLY A 547 7.62 -9.28 -29.74
CA GLY A 547 8.17 -7.95 -29.46
C GLY A 547 8.61 -7.69 -28.01
N MET A 548 8.71 -8.69 -27.14
CA MET A 548 9.21 -8.50 -25.77
C MET A 548 10.72 -8.18 -25.74
N SER A 549 11.06 -6.95 -25.33
CA SER A 549 12.43 -6.53 -25.02
C SER A 549 12.87 -7.00 -23.62
N VAL A 550 14.18 -6.91 -23.32
CA VAL A 550 14.70 -7.22 -21.98
C VAL A 550 14.09 -6.31 -20.92
N GLU A 551 13.84 -5.02 -21.23
CA GLU A 551 13.10 -4.09 -20.36
C GLU A 551 11.80 -4.73 -19.85
N VAL A 552 10.97 -5.23 -20.78
CA VAL A 552 9.66 -5.80 -20.47
C VAL A 552 9.81 -7.12 -19.73
N ALA A 553 10.79 -7.95 -20.11
CA ALA A 553 11.07 -9.20 -19.44
C ALA A 553 11.47 -9.01 -17.97
N VAL A 554 12.27 -7.98 -17.64
CA VAL A 554 12.59 -7.67 -16.24
C VAL A 554 11.32 -7.35 -15.45
N GLN A 555 10.44 -6.52 -16.00
CA GLN A 555 9.19 -6.13 -15.35
C GLN A 555 8.25 -7.33 -15.13
N LEU A 556 8.09 -8.18 -16.14
CA LEU A 556 7.27 -9.39 -16.03
C LEU A 556 7.89 -10.42 -15.07
N ALA A 557 9.22 -10.59 -15.07
CA ALA A 557 9.89 -11.48 -14.14
C ALA A 557 9.71 -11.02 -12.69
N GLU A 558 9.80 -9.72 -12.42
CA GLU A 558 9.51 -9.14 -11.10
C GLU A 558 8.08 -9.45 -10.66
N ASP A 559 7.08 -9.24 -11.52
CA ASP A 559 5.66 -9.45 -11.23
C ASP A 559 5.33 -10.95 -11.00
N ILE A 560 5.86 -11.84 -11.83
CA ILE A 560 5.69 -13.30 -11.69
C ILE A 560 6.29 -13.79 -10.37
N ASN A 561 7.52 -13.37 -10.05
CA ASN A 561 8.19 -13.76 -8.81
C ASN A 561 7.45 -13.19 -7.58
N ALA A 562 6.91 -11.97 -7.65
CA ALA A 562 6.12 -11.38 -6.58
C ALA A 562 4.83 -12.17 -6.29
N GLY A 563 4.21 -12.77 -7.33
CA GLY A 563 3.05 -13.64 -7.21
C GLY A 563 3.32 -14.96 -6.45
N GLY A 564 4.58 -15.41 -6.37
CA GLY A 564 5.02 -16.52 -5.52
C GLY A 564 4.53 -17.92 -5.91
N ARG A 565 3.84 -18.08 -7.04
CA ARG A 565 3.38 -19.38 -7.58
C ARG A 565 4.42 -20.08 -8.44
N LEU A 566 5.29 -19.30 -9.04
CA LEU A 566 6.35 -19.75 -9.94
C LEU A 566 7.68 -19.19 -9.40
N THR A 567 8.73 -19.99 -9.52
CA THR A 567 10.08 -19.62 -9.13
C THR A 567 10.98 -19.66 -10.35
N GLU A 568 11.72 -18.58 -10.56
CA GLU A 568 12.68 -18.48 -11.66
C GLU A 568 13.89 -19.39 -11.45
N ILE A 569 14.31 -20.07 -12.53
CA ILE A 569 15.47 -20.95 -12.58
C ILE A 569 16.40 -20.58 -13.73
N VAL A 570 17.68 -20.91 -13.59
CA VAL A 570 18.76 -20.64 -14.55
C VAL A 570 19.67 -21.86 -14.69
N ARG A 571 20.38 -21.98 -15.82
CA ARG A 571 21.32 -23.08 -16.04
C ARG A 571 22.52 -22.97 -15.09
N THR A 572 22.98 -24.09 -14.56
CA THR A 572 24.18 -24.15 -13.71
C THR A 572 25.43 -23.97 -14.56
N THR A 573 26.24 -22.95 -14.26
CA THR A 573 27.48 -22.66 -14.99
C THR A 573 28.71 -23.29 -14.31
N GLY A 574 28.92 -24.60 -14.47
CA GLY A 574 30.10 -25.28 -13.89
C GLY A 574 30.18 -25.24 -12.35
N ARG A 575 31.18 -25.91 -11.77
CA ARG A 575 31.30 -25.99 -10.30
C ARG A 575 31.70 -24.63 -9.70
N GLY A 576 30.77 -23.98 -8.99
CA GLY A 576 31.04 -22.83 -8.12
C GLY A 576 30.72 -21.44 -8.67
N ARG A 577 30.07 -21.33 -9.84
CA ARG A 577 29.51 -20.05 -10.33
C ARG A 577 28.00 -20.07 -10.27
N ALA A 578 27.41 -19.01 -9.75
CA ALA A 578 25.97 -18.81 -9.82
C ALA A 578 25.53 -18.73 -11.28
N GLY A 579 24.48 -19.48 -11.62
CA GLY A 579 23.80 -19.34 -12.91
C GLY A 579 23.20 -17.95 -13.04
N VAL A 580 23.10 -17.47 -14.27
CA VAL A 580 22.60 -16.13 -14.60
C VAL A 580 21.52 -16.22 -15.66
N ARG A 581 20.60 -15.22 -15.72
CA ARG A 581 19.67 -15.06 -16.85
C ARG A 581 20.42 -15.01 -18.17
N GLU A 582 19.82 -15.51 -19.24
CA GLU A 582 20.47 -15.54 -20.54
C GLU A 582 19.68 -14.74 -21.58
N GLY A 583 20.42 -14.20 -22.54
CA GLY A 583 19.87 -13.59 -23.75
C GLY A 583 20.19 -14.47 -24.94
N ALA A 584 19.25 -14.59 -25.86
CA ALA A 584 19.51 -15.15 -27.18
C ALA A 584 19.49 -14.05 -28.25
N LEU A 585 20.02 -14.36 -29.42
CA LEU A 585 20.09 -13.41 -30.54
C LEU A 585 18.96 -13.63 -31.55
N ALA A 586 18.20 -12.58 -31.87
CA ALA A 586 17.24 -12.53 -32.96
C ALA A 586 17.91 -12.68 -34.35
N THR A 587 17.14 -12.99 -35.38
CA THR A 587 17.65 -13.02 -36.77
C THR A 587 17.97 -11.62 -37.27
N VAL A 588 18.61 -11.52 -38.44
CA VAL A 588 18.75 -10.25 -39.15
C VAL A 588 17.85 -10.29 -40.39
N PRO A 589 16.88 -9.38 -40.56
CA PRO A 589 16.47 -8.38 -39.58
C PRO A 589 15.70 -9.01 -38.39
N SER A 590 15.63 -8.28 -37.27
CA SER A 590 14.90 -8.64 -36.04
C SER A 590 13.40 -8.43 -36.21
N THR A 591 12.81 -9.12 -37.19
CA THR A 591 11.38 -9.04 -37.51
C THR A 591 10.67 -10.35 -37.19
N THR A 592 9.38 -10.23 -36.89
CA THR A 592 8.51 -11.37 -36.56
C THR A 592 8.60 -12.51 -37.59
N ASN A 593 8.48 -12.22 -38.88
CA ASN A 593 8.46 -13.26 -39.92
C ASN A 593 9.77 -14.07 -39.97
N CYS A 594 10.91 -13.43 -39.68
CA CYS A 594 12.23 -14.06 -39.68
C CYS A 594 12.53 -14.71 -38.33
N SER A 595 12.47 -13.94 -37.24
CA SER A 595 12.93 -14.38 -35.93
C SER A 595 11.99 -15.40 -35.29
N ARG A 596 10.66 -15.18 -35.35
CA ARG A 596 9.70 -16.09 -34.74
C ARG A 596 9.64 -17.43 -35.46
N THR A 597 9.63 -17.39 -36.79
CA THR A 597 9.67 -18.61 -37.60
C THR A 597 10.98 -19.38 -37.34
N SER A 598 12.12 -18.69 -37.27
CA SER A 598 13.39 -19.35 -36.97
C SER A 598 13.41 -19.97 -35.57
N LEU A 599 12.87 -19.26 -34.57
CA LEU A 599 12.73 -19.74 -33.18
C LEU A 599 11.87 -20.99 -33.08
N LEU A 600 10.71 -21.00 -33.73
CA LEU A 600 9.72 -22.07 -33.60
C LEU A 600 10.07 -23.30 -34.44
N THR A 601 10.82 -23.13 -35.52
CA THR A 601 11.23 -24.24 -36.41
C THR A 601 12.63 -24.76 -36.14
N GLY A 602 13.44 -24.08 -35.31
CA GLY A 602 14.79 -24.51 -34.97
C GLY A 602 15.81 -24.38 -36.12
N ARG A 603 15.51 -23.58 -37.14
CA ARG A 603 16.38 -23.33 -38.31
C ARG A 603 16.23 -21.91 -38.83
N LEU A 604 17.27 -21.35 -39.43
CA LEU A 604 17.22 -20.02 -40.06
C LEU A 604 16.25 -20.02 -41.25
N THR A 605 15.10 -19.39 -41.10
CA THR A 605 14.06 -19.33 -42.13
C THR A 605 13.06 -18.19 -41.87
N SER A 606 12.35 -17.74 -42.91
CA SER A 606 11.26 -16.76 -42.80
C SER A 606 9.91 -17.39 -43.14
N GLY A 607 8.84 -16.91 -42.52
CA GLY A 607 7.53 -17.52 -42.67
C GLY A 607 6.40 -16.82 -41.95
N LYS A 608 5.27 -17.53 -41.88
CA LYS A 608 4.02 -17.12 -41.21
C LYS A 608 3.50 -18.28 -40.35
N GLN A 609 2.40 -18.05 -39.63
CA GLN A 609 1.76 -19.01 -38.70
C GLN A 609 1.60 -20.44 -39.22
N GLY A 610 1.30 -20.63 -40.52
CA GLY A 610 1.19 -21.98 -41.10
C GLY A 610 2.51 -22.76 -41.05
N LEU A 611 3.63 -22.11 -41.41
CA LEU A 611 4.97 -22.70 -41.35
C LEU A 611 5.44 -22.85 -39.90
N GLU A 612 5.12 -21.88 -39.04
CA GLU A 612 5.43 -21.93 -37.61
C GLU A 612 4.78 -23.17 -36.95
N ARG A 613 3.47 -23.41 -37.18
CA ARG A 613 2.75 -24.57 -36.63
C ARG A 613 3.31 -25.89 -37.13
N ALA A 614 3.54 -26.01 -38.44
CA ALA A 614 4.05 -27.24 -39.04
C ALA A 614 5.48 -27.54 -38.56
N GLY A 615 6.37 -26.54 -38.61
CA GLY A 615 7.75 -26.71 -38.22
C GLY A 615 7.95 -26.92 -36.72
N PHE A 616 7.10 -26.35 -35.85
CA PHE A 616 7.14 -26.64 -34.41
C PHE A 616 6.79 -28.11 -34.12
N ALA A 617 5.74 -28.63 -34.77
CA ALA A 617 5.37 -30.04 -34.64
C ALA A 617 6.45 -30.99 -35.20
N GLU A 618 7.03 -30.63 -36.35
CA GLU A 618 8.11 -31.39 -36.98
C GLU A 618 9.38 -31.41 -36.12
N LEU A 619 9.79 -30.26 -35.56
CA LEU A 619 10.97 -30.13 -34.71
C LEU A 619 10.92 -31.09 -33.52
N TRP A 620 9.83 -31.04 -32.76
CA TRP A 620 9.64 -31.85 -31.55
C TRP A 620 9.35 -33.33 -31.85
N GLY A 621 8.68 -33.61 -32.99
CA GLY A 621 8.45 -34.97 -33.47
C GLY A 621 9.71 -35.64 -34.02
N GLY A 622 10.78 -34.89 -34.25
CA GLY A 622 12.07 -35.41 -34.69
C GLY A 622 12.80 -36.21 -33.60
N PRO A 623 13.68 -37.15 -33.99
CA PRO A 623 14.44 -37.97 -33.04
C PRO A 623 15.40 -37.13 -32.18
N GLU A 624 15.88 -36.00 -32.68
CA GLU A 624 16.76 -35.08 -31.93
C GLU A 624 16.06 -34.41 -30.73
N PHE A 625 14.73 -34.36 -30.73
CA PHE A 625 13.89 -33.82 -29.67
C PHE A 625 13.06 -34.90 -28.96
N GLY A 626 13.48 -36.16 -29.09
CA GLY A 626 12.87 -37.29 -28.40
C GLY A 626 11.52 -37.75 -28.96
N GLY A 627 11.12 -37.31 -30.16
CA GLY A 627 9.88 -37.74 -30.80
C GLY A 627 8.61 -37.34 -30.04
N ARG A 628 8.64 -36.20 -29.35
CA ARG A 628 7.55 -35.73 -28.49
C ARG A 628 6.39 -35.17 -29.31
N LYS A 629 5.17 -35.34 -28.80
CA LYS A 629 4.00 -34.64 -29.35
C LYS A 629 4.12 -33.16 -29.04
N ALA A 630 3.83 -32.31 -30.02
CA ALA A 630 3.87 -30.87 -29.84
C ALA A 630 2.70 -30.17 -30.53
N VAL A 631 2.27 -29.04 -29.97
CA VAL A 631 1.23 -28.18 -30.53
C VAL A 631 1.59 -26.72 -30.33
N LEU A 632 1.28 -25.88 -31.32
CA LEU A 632 1.49 -24.43 -31.26
C LEU A 632 0.15 -23.71 -31.40
N TYR A 633 -0.15 -22.85 -30.42
CA TYR A 633 -1.29 -21.96 -30.40
C TYR A 633 -0.86 -20.51 -30.62
N HIS A 634 -1.64 -19.75 -31.38
CA HIS A 634 -1.51 -18.30 -31.49
C HIS A 634 -2.62 -17.61 -30.68
N GLN A 635 -2.43 -16.32 -30.43
CA GLN A 635 -3.32 -15.48 -29.63
C GLN A 635 -4.83 -15.59 -29.96
N ARG A 636 -5.22 -15.86 -31.22
CA ARG A 636 -6.64 -16.08 -31.62
C ARG A 636 -7.19 -17.44 -31.19
N ASP A 637 -6.33 -18.45 -31.10
CA ASP A 637 -6.73 -19.79 -30.67
C ASP A 637 -7.07 -19.85 -29.17
N LEU A 638 -6.76 -18.80 -28.40
CA LEU A 638 -7.03 -18.69 -26.96
C LEU A 638 -8.35 -17.96 -26.64
N GLU A 639 -9.10 -17.56 -27.65
CA GLU A 639 -10.40 -16.90 -27.48
C GLU A 639 -11.42 -17.89 -26.92
N VAL A 640 -12.13 -17.46 -25.88
CA VAL A 640 -13.04 -18.32 -25.11
C VAL A 640 -14.23 -17.51 -24.61
N GLY A 641 -15.37 -18.17 -24.45
CA GLY A 641 -16.61 -17.56 -23.95
C GLY A 641 -16.57 -17.19 -22.46
N ALA A 642 -17.64 -16.56 -22.00
CA ALA A 642 -17.80 -16.13 -20.62
C ALA A 642 -17.64 -17.30 -19.62
N GLY A 643 -16.94 -17.05 -18.51
CA GLY A 643 -16.75 -18.03 -17.43
C GLY A 643 -15.52 -18.93 -17.57
N PHE A 644 -14.79 -18.88 -18.70
CA PHE A 644 -13.60 -19.70 -18.92
C PHE A 644 -12.33 -18.85 -19.04
N HIS A 645 -11.24 -19.33 -18.44
CA HIS A 645 -9.93 -18.68 -18.55
C HIS A 645 -9.20 -19.04 -19.86
N LEU A 646 -9.28 -20.30 -20.29
CA LEU A 646 -8.70 -20.85 -21.52
C LEU A 646 -9.71 -21.79 -22.22
N PRO A 647 -9.60 -22.01 -23.55
CA PRO A 647 -10.38 -23.03 -24.24
C PRO A 647 -10.08 -24.44 -23.73
N ASP A 648 -11.09 -25.32 -23.72
CA ASP A 648 -10.97 -26.71 -23.25
C ASP A 648 -9.85 -27.50 -23.93
N THR A 649 -9.64 -27.28 -25.24
CA THR A 649 -8.59 -27.95 -26.01
C THR A 649 -7.19 -27.54 -25.53
N VAL A 650 -6.99 -26.24 -25.27
CA VAL A 650 -5.73 -25.69 -24.75
C VAL A 650 -5.48 -26.19 -23.33
N GLN A 651 -6.51 -26.20 -22.47
CA GLN A 651 -6.39 -26.71 -21.11
C GLN A 651 -6.04 -28.20 -21.10
N LYS A 652 -6.72 -29.04 -21.90
CA LYS A 652 -6.40 -30.47 -22.04
C LYS A 652 -4.98 -30.73 -22.51
N ASP A 653 -4.50 -29.93 -23.46
CA ASP A 653 -3.14 -30.04 -23.96
C ASP A 653 -2.09 -29.66 -22.92
N ILE A 654 -2.36 -28.63 -22.11
CA ILE A 654 -1.50 -28.25 -20.98
C ILE A 654 -1.55 -29.35 -19.89
N ASP A 655 -2.70 -29.97 -19.64
CA ASP A 655 -2.82 -31.03 -18.64
C ASP A 655 -2.17 -32.36 -19.09
N THR A 656 -1.83 -32.49 -20.38
CA THR A 656 -1.16 -33.67 -20.95
C THR A 656 0.35 -33.58 -20.75
N ALA A 657 0.88 -34.36 -19.80
CA ALA A 657 2.28 -34.24 -19.35
C ALA A 657 3.33 -34.44 -20.46
N ASP A 658 3.17 -35.39 -21.38
CA ASP A 658 4.15 -35.70 -22.43
C ASP A 658 4.11 -34.76 -23.65
N LYS A 659 3.10 -33.88 -23.73
CA LYS A 659 2.87 -32.99 -24.87
C LYS A 659 3.56 -31.66 -24.66
N VAL A 660 4.40 -31.21 -25.59
CA VAL A 660 4.98 -29.86 -25.59
C VAL A 660 3.94 -28.86 -26.11
N VAL A 661 3.72 -27.77 -25.38
CA VAL A 661 2.75 -26.75 -25.74
C VAL A 661 3.48 -25.44 -25.98
N GLY A 662 3.39 -24.92 -27.21
CA GLY A 662 3.84 -23.59 -27.58
C GLY A 662 2.65 -22.62 -27.67
N VAL A 663 2.83 -21.39 -27.20
CA VAL A 663 1.84 -20.32 -27.30
C VAL A 663 2.52 -19.03 -27.75
N VAL A 664 1.95 -18.34 -28.73
CA VAL A 664 2.42 -17.02 -29.17
C VAL A 664 1.38 -15.96 -28.79
N LEU A 665 1.82 -14.95 -28.05
CA LEU A 665 1.02 -13.78 -27.66
C LEU A 665 1.61 -12.52 -28.29
N ASN A 666 0.77 -11.72 -28.94
CA ASN A 666 1.18 -10.53 -29.70
C ASN A 666 0.83 -9.23 -28.99
N THR A 667 0.47 -9.29 -27.71
CA THR A 667 -0.05 -8.11 -26.97
C THR A 667 0.96 -6.97 -26.90
N ILE A 668 2.27 -7.27 -26.83
CA ILE A 668 3.32 -6.24 -26.76
C ILE A 668 3.50 -5.59 -28.14
N ASP A 669 3.69 -6.38 -29.20
CA ASP A 669 3.81 -5.85 -30.57
C ASP A 669 2.57 -5.05 -31.04
N ASP A 670 1.35 -5.51 -30.71
CA ASP A 670 0.10 -4.78 -31.00
C ASP A 670 0.12 -3.35 -30.40
N ALA A 671 0.72 -3.19 -29.22
CA ALA A 671 0.86 -1.90 -28.55
C ALA A 671 1.90 -0.98 -29.20
N LEU A 672 2.90 -1.51 -29.90
CA LEU A 672 3.89 -0.70 -30.65
C LEU A 672 3.25 -0.02 -31.87
N SER A 673 2.22 -0.64 -32.46
CA SER A 673 1.54 -0.09 -33.63
C SER A 673 0.40 0.86 -33.30
N ARG A 674 -0.30 0.66 -32.17
CA ARG A 674 -1.55 1.38 -31.82
C ARG A 674 -1.44 2.25 -30.57
N GLY A 675 -0.31 2.18 -29.85
CA GLY A 675 -0.17 2.72 -28.51
C GLY A 675 -0.69 1.75 -27.46
N ARG A 676 -0.28 1.98 -26.20
CA ARG A 676 -0.82 1.24 -25.05
C ARG A 676 -2.20 1.79 -24.71
N GLU A 677 -3.14 0.90 -24.39
CA GLU A 677 -4.46 1.28 -23.83
C GLU A 677 -4.35 1.79 -22.38
N SER A 678 -3.19 1.65 -21.74
CA SER A 678 -2.95 1.94 -20.33
C SER A 678 -1.81 2.94 -20.18
N ASP A 679 -2.04 4.00 -19.39
CA ASP A 679 -1.05 5.04 -19.04
C ASP A 679 0.06 4.53 -18.08
N ALA A 680 -0.02 3.28 -17.62
CA ALA A 680 0.95 2.69 -16.70
C ALA A 680 2.37 2.65 -17.27
N ALA A 681 3.32 3.15 -16.47
CA ALA A 681 4.74 3.21 -16.79
C ALA A 681 5.43 1.82 -16.92
N THR A 682 4.81 0.74 -16.42
CA THR A 682 5.38 -0.62 -16.42
C THR A 682 4.38 -1.68 -16.87
N TRP A 683 4.90 -2.76 -17.45
CA TRP A 683 4.19 -3.98 -17.83
C TRP A 683 4.01 -4.91 -16.63
N GLN A 684 2.81 -5.45 -16.53
CA GLN A 684 2.41 -6.45 -15.56
C GLN A 684 1.78 -7.64 -16.29
N VAL A 685 1.82 -8.81 -15.67
CA VAL A 685 1.26 -10.06 -16.21
C VAL A 685 -0.20 -9.91 -16.59
N ARG A 686 -0.96 -9.11 -15.82
CA ARG A 686 -2.38 -8.84 -16.08
C ARG A 686 -2.65 -8.04 -17.37
N GLN A 687 -1.68 -7.27 -17.84
CA GLN A 687 -1.78 -6.48 -19.06
C GLN A 687 -1.45 -7.31 -20.32
N VAL A 688 -0.73 -8.42 -20.17
CA VAL A 688 -0.44 -9.34 -21.28
C VAL A 688 -1.59 -10.36 -21.40
N ARG A 689 -2.33 -10.29 -22.51
CA ARG A 689 -3.57 -11.05 -22.70
C ARG A 689 -3.33 -12.56 -22.53
N LYS A 690 -4.10 -13.20 -21.66
CA LYS A 690 -4.04 -14.65 -21.33
C LYS A 690 -2.75 -15.14 -20.66
N LEU A 691 -1.71 -14.32 -20.49
CA LEU A 691 -0.46 -14.75 -19.85
C LEU A 691 -0.70 -15.30 -18.44
N GLY A 692 -1.41 -14.55 -17.58
CA GLY A 692 -1.72 -15.01 -16.22
C GLY A 692 -2.48 -16.34 -16.18
N SER A 693 -3.42 -16.56 -17.11
CA SER A 693 -4.17 -17.82 -17.21
C SER A 693 -3.29 -19.01 -17.65
N LEU A 694 -2.35 -18.78 -18.57
CA LEU A 694 -1.38 -19.79 -19.01
C LEU A 694 -0.39 -20.15 -17.90
N LEU A 695 0.14 -19.16 -17.20
CA LEU A 695 1.05 -19.36 -16.05
C LEU A 695 0.35 -20.15 -14.95
N ASP A 696 -0.90 -19.81 -14.65
CA ASP A 696 -1.73 -20.52 -13.67
C ASP A 696 -2.02 -21.97 -14.07
N ALA A 697 -2.30 -22.21 -15.36
CA ALA A 697 -2.52 -23.55 -15.88
C ALA A 697 -1.24 -24.40 -15.81
N ALA A 698 -0.09 -23.84 -16.20
CA ALA A 698 1.20 -24.52 -16.11
C ALA A 698 1.60 -24.84 -14.66
N ALA A 699 1.40 -23.88 -13.73
CA ALA A 699 1.66 -24.08 -12.31
C ALA A 699 0.81 -25.23 -11.74
N ARG A 700 -0.48 -25.31 -12.11
CA ARG A 700 -1.36 -26.42 -11.71
C ARG A 700 -0.95 -27.76 -12.31
N ALA A 701 -0.52 -27.76 -13.57
CA ALA A 701 -0.08 -28.97 -14.28
C ALA A 701 1.33 -29.43 -13.89
N GLY A 702 2.06 -28.66 -13.07
CA GLY A 702 3.42 -29.00 -12.66
C GLY A 702 4.47 -28.78 -13.76
N ARG A 703 4.18 -27.96 -14.78
CA ARG A 703 5.01 -27.83 -15.99
C ARG A 703 6.03 -26.69 -15.86
N PRO A 704 7.28 -26.88 -16.30
CA PRO A 704 8.21 -25.79 -16.52
C PRO A 704 7.63 -24.79 -17.54
N VAL A 705 7.90 -23.51 -17.34
CA VAL A 705 7.49 -22.44 -18.26
C VAL A 705 8.72 -21.73 -18.79
N VAL A 706 8.82 -21.62 -20.11
CA VAL A 706 9.80 -20.76 -20.79
C VAL A 706 9.06 -19.56 -21.35
N LEU A 707 9.40 -18.36 -20.85
CA LEU A 707 8.97 -17.09 -21.45
C LEU A 707 10.12 -16.52 -22.27
N THR A 708 9.89 -16.26 -23.55
CA THR A 708 10.89 -15.66 -24.43
C THR A 708 10.24 -14.76 -25.48
N SER A 709 11.06 -14.17 -26.34
CA SER A 709 10.62 -13.31 -27.43
C SER A 709 11.18 -13.80 -28.76
N ASP A 710 10.60 -13.34 -29.86
CA ASP A 710 11.17 -13.44 -31.18
C ASP A 710 12.11 -12.27 -31.50
N HIS A 711 11.76 -11.05 -31.09
CA HIS A 711 12.62 -9.87 -31.13
C HIS A 711 12.27 -8.91 -29.99
N GLY A 712 13.11 -7.91 -29.73
CA GLY A 712 12.74 -6.81 -28.87
C GLY A 712 12.22 -5.60 -29.67
N HIS A 713 12.20 -4.43 -29.04
CA HIS A 713 11.70 -3.20 -29.66
C HIS A 713 12.39 -1.96 -29.10
N VAL A 714 12.22 -0.85 -29.83
CA VAL A 714 12.57 0.51 -29.40
C VAL A 714 11.32 1.38 -29.47
N TRP A 715 11.16 2.30 -28.51
CA TRP A 715 10.01 3.21 -28.46
C TRP A 715 10.27 4.46 -29.30
N ASP A 716 9.25 4.94 -30.00
CA ASP A 716 9.25 6.27 -30.60
C ASP A 716 8.84 7.30 -29.54
N ARG A 717 9.72 8.26 -29.27
CA ARG A 717 9.51 9.26 -28.22
C ARG A 717 9.35 10.67 -28.79
N GLY A 718 9.04 10.74 -30.09
CA GLY A 718 8.88 11.98 -30.85
C GLY A 718 10.18 12.58 -31.39
N ASP A 719 11.32 11.99 -31.06
CA ASP A 719 12.67 12.41 -31.44
C ASP A 719 13.26 11.64 -32.63
N ALA A 720 12.72 10.46 -32.92
CA ALA A 720 13.14 9.69 -34.09
C ALA A 720 12.97 10.53 -35.37
N VAL A 721 13.83 10.32 -36.36
CA VAL A 721 13.82 11.00 -37.65
C VAL A 721 13.62 10.00 -38.79
N LYS A 722 12.74 10.35 -39.73
CA LYS A 722 12.61 9.61 -41.00
C LYS A 722 13.76 10.02 -41.91
N THR A 723 14.84 9.25 -41.92
CA THR A 723 16.07 9.64 -42.65
C THR A 723 15.95 9.41 -44.15
N ARG A 724 15.45 8.23 -44.54
CA ARG A 724 15.28 7.78 -45.94
C ARG A 724 14.11 6.81 -46.05
N PRO A 725 13.53 6.58 -47.25
CA PRO A 725 12.64 5.44 -47.48
C PRO A 725 13.39 4.11 -47.32
N GLY A 726 12.71 3.09 -46.83
CA GLY A 726 13.26 1.75 -46.62
C GLY A 726 12.19 0.67 -46.71
N GLU A 727 12.64 -0.56 -46.86
CA GLU A 727 11.82 -1.77 -47.02
C GLU A 727 11.03 -2.11 -45.73
N SER A 728 11.51 -1.66 -44.58
CA SER A 728 10.82 -1.73 -43.29
C SER A 728 11.14 -0.50 -42.44
N ALA A 729 10.51 -0.37 -41.27
CA ALA A 729 10.76 0.74 -40.34
C ALA A 729 12.22 0.86 -39.92
N ARG A 730 12.94 -0.27 -39.83
CA ARG A 730 14.28 -0.37 -39.23
C ARG A 730 15.29 -1.15 -40.08
N TYR A 731 15.03 -1.39 -41.36
CA TYR A 731 16.08 -1.85 -42.27
C TYR A 731 15.83 -1.36 -43.69
N ARG A 732 16.91 -1.27 -44.45
CA ARG A 732 16.89 -0.94 -45.88
C ARG A 732 18.04 -1.57 -46.65
N THR A 733 18.03 -1.46 -47.97
CA THR A 733 19.21 -1.78 -48.80
C THR A 733 20.08 -0.52 -49.08
N GLY A 734 21.27 -0.72 -49.66
CA GLY A 734 22.21 0.34 -50.05
C GLY A 734 23.37 0.55 -49.08
N GLU A 735 23.91 1.78 -49.03
CA GLU A 735 25.07 2.12 -48.19
C GLU A 735 24.67 2.61 -46.79
N PRO A 736 25.39 2.25 -45.72
CA PRO A 736 25.12 2.72 -44.36
C PRO A 736 25.49 4.20 -44.18
N GLY A 737 24.68 4.94 -43.43
CA GLY A 737 24.96 6.28 -42.93
C GLY A 737 25.41 6.28 -41.47
N ASP A 738 25.47 7.47 -40.85
CA ASP A 738 25.72 7.59 -39.42
C ASP A 738 24.59 6.93 -38.61
N GLY A 739 24.95 6.19 -37.54
CA GLY A 739 23.97 5.43 -36.75
C GLY A 739 23.50 4.11 -37.36
N GLU A 740 24.00 3.77 -38.54
CA GLU A 740 23.64 2.58 -39.31
C GLU A 740 24.86 1.70 -39.55
N LEU A 741 24.63 0.41 -39.82
CA LEU A 741 25.66 -0.51 -40.27
C LEU A 741 25.14 -1.41 -41.37
N LEU A 742 26.07 -1.92 -42.19
CA LEU A 742 25.80 -2.97 -43.16
C LEU A 742 25.99 -4.32 -42.46
N ALA A 743 24.89 -5.06 -42.26
CA ALA A 743 24.88 -6.42 -41.78
C ALA A 743 24.92 -7.39 -42.96
N THR A 744 25.87 -8.33 -42.92
CA THR A 744 26.03 -9.37 -43.94
C THR A 744 26.17 -10.75 -43.30
N GLY A 745 25.76 -11.80 -44.02
CA GLY A 745 25.96 -13.19 -43.58
C GLY A 745 24.72 -14.05 -43.76
N ASP A 746 24.83 -15.33 -43.41
CA ASP A 746 23.76 -16.34 -43.52
C ASP A 746 22.55 -16.07 -42.61
N ARG A 747 22.75 -15.31 -41.52
CA ARG A 747 21.68 -14.85 -40.63
C ARG A 747 20.88 -13.66 -41.20
N VAL A 748 21.29 -13.09 -42.33
CA VAL A 748 20.58 -12.00 -43.01
C VAL A 748 19.57 -12.59 -43.99
N LEU A 749 18.33 -12.77 -43.53
CA LEU A 749 17.30 -13.56 -44.22
C LEU A 749 16.53 -12.81 -45.32
N GLU A 750 16.75 -11.50 -45.43
CA GLU A 750 16.12 -10.61 -46.42
C GLU A 750 17.21 -9.75 -47.10
N GLY A 751 16.93 -9.18 -48.27
CA GLY A 751 17.88 -8.30 -48.96
C GLY A 751 19.15 -9.00 -49.47
N ASP A 752 19.03 -10.23 -49.99
CA ASP A 752 20.14 -10.99 -50.59
C ASP A 752 21.36 -11.15 -49.67
N ASN A 753 21.12 -11.47 -48.39
CA ASN A 753 22.14 -11.61 -47.33
C ASN A 753 22.89 -10.31 -46.97
N ALA A 754 22.37 -9.13 -47.34
CA ALA A 754 22.96 -7.84 -47.02
C ALA A 754 21.90 -6.76 -46.74
N LEU A 755 21.91 -6.20 -45.52
CA LEU A 755 20.97 -5.14 -45.12
C LEU A 755 21.67 -4.01 -44.37
N VAL A 756 21.23 -2.79 -44.61
CA VAL A 756 21.53 -1.64 -43.76
C VAL A 756 20.53 -1.59 -42.61
N VAL A 757 21.04 -1.66 -41.38
CA VAL A 757 20.25 -1.67 -40.15
C VAL A 757 20.74 -0.58 -39.19
N PRO A 758 19.87 0.25 -38.62
CA PRO A 758 20.23 1.23 -37.62
C PRO A 758 20.42 0.55 -36.26
N TYR A 759 21.49 0.94 -35.56
CA TYR A 759 21.64 0.63 -34.13
C TYR A 759 21.17 1.79 -33.25
N ARG A 760 21.12 3.01 -33.78
CA ARG A 760 20.50 4.14 -33.07
C ARG A 760 18.98 4.03 -33.09
N GLU A 761 18.34 4.32 -31.96
CA GLU A 761 16.88 4.26 -31.82
C GLU A 761 16.16 5.40 -32.56
N ASP A 762 16.85 6.53 -32.79
CA ASP A 762 16.28 7.74 -33.39
C ASP A 762 16.22 7.72 -34.93
N ILE A 763 16.45 6.56 -35.57
CA ILE A 763 16.38 6.40 -37.03
C ILE A 763 15.15 5.56 -37.42
N ARG A 764 14.29 6.05 -38.31
CA ARG A 764 13.26 5.22 -38.96
C ARG A 764 13.24 5.44 -40.46
N TYR A 765 12.67 4.49 -41.20
CA TYR A 765 12.49 4.62 -42.65
C TYR A 765 11.02 4.70 -43.11
N THR A 766 10.09 4.40 -42.21
CA THR A 766 8.64 4.46 -42.47
C THR A 766 7.99 5.65 -41.76
N ASP A 767 6.67 5.78 -41.91
CA ASP A 767 5.89 6.74 -41.13
C ASP A 767 5.89 6.36 -39.64
N ARG A 768 5.55 7.36 -38.81
CA ARG A 768 5.66 7.27 -37.35
C ARG A 768 4.70 6.22 -36.78
N LYS A 769 5.21 5.42 -35.85
CA LYS A 769 4.46 4.51 -34.96
C LYS A 769 4.88 4.80 -33.51
N GLU A 770 4.29 4.11 -32.54
CA GLU A 770 4.66 4.24 -31.12
C GLU A 770 5.92 3.45 -30.77
N GLY A 771 6.27 2.44 -31.57
CA GLY A 771 7.54 1.72 -31.46
C GLY A 771 7.91 0.99 -32.74
N TYR A 772 9.14 0.49 -32.77
CA TYR A 772 9.75 -0.15 -33.94
C TYR A 772 10.59 -1.36 -33.56
N HIS A 773 10.79 -2.23 -34.55
CA HIS A 773 11.67 -3.39 -34.49
C HIS A 773 12.26 -3.66 -35.89
N GLY A 774 13.23 -4.56 -35.99
CA GLY A 774 13.92 -4.90 -37.24
C GLY A 774 15.33 -4.30 -37.37
N GLY A 775 15.76 -3.47 -36.42
CA GLY A 775 17.08 -2.86 -36.36
C GLY A 775 18.11 -3.72 -35.63
N PHE A 776 19.23 -3.09 -35.25
CA PHE A 776 20.43 -3.75 -34.73
C PHE A 776 20.88 -3.23 -33.35
N SER A 777 20.03 -2.47 -32.67
CA SER A 777 20.23 -2.09 -31.26
C SER A 777 20.18 -3.32 -30.36
N ALA A 778 20.78 -3.26 -29.16
CA ALA A 778 20.67 -4.40 -28.24
C ALA A 778 19.20 -4.64 -27.82
N ALA A 779 18.42 -3.55 -27.69
CA ALA A 779 17.00 -3.61 -27.34
C ALA A 779 16.14 -4.32 -28.40
N GLU A 780 16.55 -4.33 -29.67
CA GLU A 780 15.86 -5.07 -30.74
C GLU A 780 16.42 -6.49 -30.92
N MET A 781 17.74 -6.66 -30.83
CA MET A 781 18.43 -7.91 -31.19
C MET A 781 18.47 -8.97 -30.09
N VAL A 782 18.47 -8.56 -28.82
CA VAL A 782 18.63 -9.49 -27.69
C VAL A 782 17.26 -9.91 -27.19
N ILE A 783 16.92 -11.19 -27.40
CA ILE A 783 15.69 -11.77 -26.88
C ILE A 783 15.92 -12.34 -25.47
N PRO A 784 15.09 -11.98 -24.47
CA PRO A 784 15.20 -12.50 -23.11
C PRO A 784 14.80 -13.97 -23.05
N VAL A 785 15.45 -14.72 -22.15
CA VAL A 785 15.09 -16.12 -21.83
C VAL A 785 14.83 -16.23 -20.33
N LEU A 786 13.56 -16.34 -19.96
CA LEU A 786 13.13 -16.55 -18.59
C LEU A 786 12.57 -17.96 -18.45
N VAL A 787 13.00 -18.67 -17.40
CA VAL A 787 12.55 -20.03 -17.13
C VAL A 787 12.01 -20.11 -15.72
N PHE A 788 10.83 -20.70 -15.57
CA PHE A 788 10.14 -20.83 -14.29
C PHE A 788 9.70 -22.26 -14.04
N VAL A 789 9.68 -22.65 -12.77
CA VAL A 789 9.07 -23.90 -12.28
C VAL A 789 8.05 -23.59 -11.18
N PRO A 790 7.04 -24.45 -10.97
CA PRO A 790 6.09 -24.30 -9.86
C PRO A 790 6.77 -24.20 -8.49
N ALA A 791 6.34 -23.24 -7.68
CA ALA A 791 6.77 -23.13 -6.28
C ALA A 791 6.01 -24.18 -5.44
N LEU A 792 6.71 -25.18 -4.90
CA LEU A 792 6.08 -26.19 -4.03
C LEU A 792 5.65 -25.60 -2.69
N ASP A 793 4.42 -25.90 -2.26
CA ASP A 793 3.93 -25.58 -0.93
C ASP A 793 4.56 -26.55 0.09
N SER A 794 5.46 -26.03 0.94
CA SER A 794 6.16 -26.78 1.98
C SER A 794 5.25 -27.49 2.99
N GLY A 795 3.93 -27.21 2.97
CA GLY A 795 2.91 -27.86 3.79
C GLY A 795 2.33 -29.18 3.24
N ARG A 796 2.56 -29.53 1.97
CA ARG A 796 2.13 -30.82 1.39
C ARG A 796 3.33 -31.67 0.99
N ARG A 797 4.18 -32.00 1.97
CA ARG A 797 5.16 -33.09 1.82
C ARG A 797 4.38 -34.39 1.60
N ARG A 798 4.22 -34.83 0.35
CA ARG A 798 3.93 -36.25 0.08
C ARG A 798 5.13 -37.04 0.59
N ALA A 799 4.92 -37.85 1.62
CA ALA A 799 5.95 -38.75 2.12
C ALA A 799 6.48 -39.61 0.95
N GLY A 800 7.77 -39.45 0.64
CA GLY A 800 8.47 -40.28 -0.35
C GLY A 800 9.05 -39.57 -1.58
N ARG A 801 8.78 -38.29 -1.84
CA ARG A 801 9.54 -37.49 -2.83
C ARG A 801 10.42 -36.46 -2.11
N SER A 802 11.67 -36.84 -1.82
CA SER A 802 12.76 -35.87 -1.72
C SER A 802 13.24 -35.65 -3.14
N ASP A 803 12.91 -34.52 -3.75
CA ASP A 803 13.88 -33.73 -4.47
C ASP A 803 13.22 -32.48 -5.04
N ASP A 804 14.05 -31.46 -5.13
CA ASP A 804 13.77 -30.14 -5.65
C ASP A 804 13.13 -30.25 -7.05
N GLN A 805 12.02 -29.56 -7.34
CA GLN A 805 11.37 -29.57 -8.67
C GLN A 805 12.18 -28.84 -9.76
N VAL A 806 13.49 -28.67 -9.53
CA VAL A 806 14.43 -28.01 -10.43
C VAL A 806 15.10 -29.10 -11.28
N PRO A 807 14.97 -29.07 -12.62
CA PRO A 807 15.58 -30.08 -13.47
C PRO A 807 17.10 -30.14 -13.35
N ASP A 808 17.69 -31.28 -13.67
CA ASP A 808 19.15 -31.48 -13.67
C ASP A 808 19.87 -30.44 -14.53
N GLY A 809 20.94 -29.85 -13.98
CA GLY A 809 21.70 -28.79 -14.63
C GLY A 809 21.05 -27.40 -14.55
N TRP A 810 19.97 -27.26 -13.78
CA TRP A 810 19.35 -25.99 -13.43
C TRP A 810 19.46 -25.71 -11.93
N GLN A 811 19.35 -24.44 -11.57
CA GLN A 811 19.29 -23.98 -10.19
C GLN A 811 18.29 -22.83 -10.07
N ARG A 812 17.73 -22.62 -8.88
CA ARG A 812 16.94 -21.42 -8.61
C ARG A 812 17.80 -20.17 -8.79
N LEU A 813 17.22 -19.14 -9.42
CA LEU A 813 17.85 -17.84 -9.47
C LEU A 813 17.61 -17.12 -8.14
N ASP A 814 18.68 -17.05 -7.35
CA ASP A 814 18.72 -16.32 -6.09
C ASP A 814 18.43 -14.83 -6.32
N VAL A 815 17.76 -14.20 -5.36
CA VAL A 815 17.22 -12.85 -5.54
C VAL A 815 18.29 -11.76 -5.60
N PRO A 816 19.40 -11.81 -4.83
CA PRO A 816 20.52 -10.89 -5.02
C PRO A 816 21.13 -10.97 -6.43
N ASP A 817 21.02 -12.12 -7.10
CA ASP A 817 21.57 -12.34 -8.44
C ASP A 817 20.61 -11.91 -9.55
N ARG A 818 19.41 -11.42 -9.20
CA ARG A 818 18.44 -10.89 -10.18
C ARG A 818 18.78 -9.47 -10.58
N GLU A 819 19.19 -8.63 -9.64
CA GLU A 819 19.36 -7.19 -9.83
C GLU A 819 20.86 -6.84 -9.96
N PRO A 820 21.25 -5.91 -10.83
CA PRO A 820 22.62 -5.44 -10.86
C PRO A 820 22.95 -4.65 -9.58
N VAL A 821 24.21 -4.67 -9.14
CA VAL A 821 24.65 -4.02 -7.89
C VAL A 821 24.22 -2.56 -7.79
N TRP A 822 24.41 -1.77 -8.87
CA TRP A 822 24.05 -0.35 -8.95
C TRP A 822 22.54 -0.08 -8.84
N TRP A 823 21.69 -1.10 -8.98
CA TRP A 823 20.23 -0.99 -8.88
C TRP A 823 19.77 -0.67 -7.46
N THR A 824 20.43 -1.25 -6.45
CA THR A 824 19.94 -1.19 -5.07
C THR A 824 21.01 -0.60 -4.15
N GLN A 825 22.29 -0.88 -4.40
CA GLN A 825 23.39 -0.44 -3.54
C GLN A 825 23.85 0.98 -3.83
N ALA A 826 24.19 1.71 -2.76
CA ALA A 826 24.91 2.96 -2.89
C ALA A 826 26.33 2.70 -3.36
N LEU A 827 26.92 3.64 -4.11
CA LEU A 827 28.28 3.44 -4.64
C LEU A 827 29.35 3.53 -3.54
N GLU A 828 29.05 4.20 -2.42
CA GLU A 828 29.91 4.22 -1.23
C GLU A 828 29.73 2.94 -0.38
N GLY A 829 30.82 2.19 -0.18
CA GLY A 829 30.83 0.99 0.66
C GLY A 829 30.95 -0.33 -0.10
N THR A 830 30.91 -0.31 -1.43
CA THR A 830 31.25 -1.47 -2.26
C THR A 830 32.73 -1.82 -2.04
N LYS A 831 33.02 -2.75 -1.13
CA LYS A 831 34.29 -3.49 -1.21
C LYS A 831 34.29 -4.15 -2.57
N GLU A 832 35.29 -3.86 -3.40
CA GLU A 832 35.53 -4.54 -4.67
C GLU A 832 35.56 -6.05 -4.43
N SER A 833 34.43 -6.71 -4.63
CA SER A 833 34.40 -8.14 -4.84
C SER A 833 34.68 -8.34 -6.32
N SER A 834 35.96 -8.24 -6.69
CA SER A 834 36.42 -8.68 -7.99
C SER A 834 35.97 -10.12 -8.21
N PRO A 835 35.16 -10.45 -9.23
CA PRO A 835 35.08 -11.83 -9.68
C PRO A 835 36.48 -12.22 -10.15
N ALA A 836 37.07 -13.23 -9.51
CA ALA A 836 38.44 -13.67 -9.73
C ALA A 836 38.79 -13.78 -11.22
N SER A 837 39.54 -12.79 -11.71
CA SER A 837 40.25 -12.83 -12.99
C SER A 837 41.46 -13.75 -12.82
N GLY A 838 41.26 -15.04 -13.02
CA GLY A 838 42.35 -15.98 -13.24
C GLY A 838 42.72 -15.97 -14.72
N LEU A 839 43.58 -15.03 -15.12
CA LEU A 839 44.28 -15.11 -16.40
C LEU A 839 45.76 -15.40 -16.17
N MET A 840 46.14 -16.56 -16.68
CA MET A 840 47.50 -17.05 -16.78
C MET A 840 48.33 -16.13 -17.69
N GLN A 841 49.48 -15.70 -17.17
CA GLN A 841 50.74 -15.63 -17.90
C GLN A 841 51.71 -16.46 -17.04
N ASP A 842 52.28 -17.55 -17.54
CA ASP A 842 53.45 -17.45 -18.38
C ASP A 842 53.59 -18.62 -19.35
N ARG A 843 54.09 -18.33 -20.57
CA ARG A 843 54.46 -19.34 -21.58
C ARG A 843 55.98 -19.40 -21.66
N SER A 844 56.47 -20.65 -21.75
CA SER A 844 57.72 -21.08 -22.43
C SER A 844 58.94 -21.40 -21.55
N ALA A 845 59.20 -22.70 -21.36
CA ALA A 845 60.52 -23.31 -21.61
C ALA A 845 60.40 -24.84 -21.75
N LEU A 846 61.27 -25.40 -22.60
CA LEU A 846 61.34 -26.74 -23.19
C LEU A 846 61.68 -27.91 -22.23
N PRO A 847 61.56 -29.20 -22.69
CA PRO A 847 61.70 -30.39 -21.86
C PRO A 847 63.12 -30.98 -21.86
N SER A 848 63.59 -31.52 -20.72
CA SER A 848 64.74 -32.44 -20.67
C SER A 848 64.81 -33.29 -19.38
N VAL A 849 64.49 -34.59 -19.52
CA VAL A 849 65.32 -35.78 -19.23
C VAL A 849 66.15 -35.88 -17.92
N GLN A 850 65.84 -36.96 -17.16
CA GLN A 850 66.66 -37.82 -16.27
C GLN A 850 67.13 -37.36 -14.86
N GLY A 851 66.92 -38.24 -13.89
CA GLY A 851 67.69 -38.29 -12.63
C GLY A 851 66.98 -39.05 -11.50
N GLU A 852 67.49 -40.25 -11.19
CA GLU A 852 66.93 -41.27 -10.29
C GLU A 852 66.99 -40.93 -8.78
N GLY A 853 66.16 -41.59 -7.96
CA GLY A 853 66.37 -41.66 -6.50
C GLY A 853 65.21 -42.22 -5.68
N LYS A 854 65.18 -43.54 -5.49
CA LYS A 854 64.23 -44.32 -4.65
C LYS A 854 64.33 -44.00 -3.15
N SER A 855 63.22 -44.00 -2.41
CA SER A 855 62.90 -44.93 -1.29
C SER A 855 61.64 -44.51 -0.49
N ALA A 856 60.96 -45.51 0.08
CA ALA A 856 59.55 -45.54 0.51
C ALA A 856 59.36 -45.32 2.05
N PRO A 857 58.29 -45.82 2.75
CA PRO A 857 56.97 -45.19 2.89
C PRO A 857 56.43 -45.06 4.35
N ARG A 858 55.28 -44.36 4.49
CA ARG A 858 54.19 -44.46 5.50
C ARG A 858 54.49 -44.25 7.00
N ALA A 859 53.81 -43.26 7.62
CA ALA A 859 52.90 -43.46 8.77
C ALA A 859 52.14 -42.17 9.17
N ARG A 860 50.88 -42.34 9.58
CA ARG A 860 49.99 -41.36 10.23
C ARG A 860 50.56 -40.90 11.58
N ARG A 861 50.47 -39.61 11.94
CA ARG A 861 50.20 -39.20 13.34
C ARG A 861 49.67 -37.77 13.48
N LYS A 862 48.77 -37.64 14.46
CA LYS A 862 48.12 -36.45 15.03
C LYS A 862 49.09 -35.37 15.54
N GLN A 863 48.58 -34.14 15.51
CA GLN A 863 48.78 -32.98 16.39
C GLN A 863 49.91 -33.05 17.42
N ALA A 864 50.78 -32.04 17.38
CA ALA A 864 51.65 -31.63 18.47
C ALA A 864 51.40 -30.15 18.80
N VAL A 865 51.28 -29.89 20.10
CA VAL A 865 51.20 -28.60 20.79
C VAL A 865 52.61 -28.19 21.22
N SER A 866 52.95 -26.91 21.15
CA SER A 866 53.92 -26.16 21.99
C SER A 866 54.03 -24.75 21.40
N GLU A 867 54.13 -23.62 22.11
CA GLU A 867 54.15 -23.28 23.54
C GLU A 867 53.90 -21.75 23.62
N GLN A 868 53.11 -21.31 24.60
CA GLN A 868 52.98 -19.90 25.00
C GLN A 868 54.03 -19.53 26.05
N PRO A 869 54.48 -18.25 26.13
CA PRO A 869 54.85 -17.62 27.39
C PRO A 869 53.63 -16.95 28.06
N PRO A 870 53.61 -16.81 29.40
CA PRO A 870 52.38 -16.53 30.15
C PRO A 870 52.05 -15.04 30.19
N ALA A 871 50.77 -14.73 29.93
CA ALA A 871 50.18 -13.43 30.21
C ALA A 871 49.77 -13.35 31.70
N LEU A 872 50.42 -12.46 32.44
CA LEU A 872 49.82 -11.81 33.61
C LEU A 872 48.91 -10.70 33.05
N PHE A 873 47.73 -10.53 33.64
CA PHE A 873 46.58 -9.72 33.19
C PHE A 873 45.64 -10.48 32.23
N GLY A 874 44.57 -11.02 32.81
CA GLY A 874 43.47 -11.60 32.07
C GLY A 874 42.62 -10.51 31.43
N GLU A 875 42.52 -10.58 30.11
CA GLU A 875 41.45 -9.96 29.34
C GLU A 875 40.79 -11.09 28.55
N ASP A 876 39.59 -11.49 29.00
CA ASP A 876 38.60 -12.07 28.11
C ASP A 876 38.26 -10.98 27.08
N ALA A 877 38.97 -10.97 25.95
CA ALA A 877 38.62 -10.15 24.81
C ALA A 877 37.33 -10.73 24.19
N VAL A 878 36.20 -10.36 24.78
CA VAL A 878 34.86 -10.52 24.22
C VAL A 878 34.88 -9.89 22.83
N ALA A 879 34.67 -10.69 21.78
CA ALA A 879 34.44 -10.16 20.45
C ALA A 879 33.32 -9.11 20.53
N PRO A 880 33.45 -7.93 19.90
CA PRO A 880 32.45 -6.88 20.01
C PRO A 880 31.08 -7.43 19.61
N ARG A 881 30.09 -7.34 20.52
CA ARG A 881 28.72 -7.80 20.27
C ARG A 881 28.19 -7.14 18.99
N SER A 882 27.53 -7.93 18.13
CA SER A 882 26.91 -7.45 16.89
C SER A 882 25.77 -6.47 17.18
N LEU A 883 25.40 -5.62 16.20
CA LEU A 883 24.32 -4.66 16.36
C LEU A 883 22.98 -5.33 16.63
N GLY A 884 22.73 -6.48 16.00
CA GLY A 884 21.57 -7.32 16.25
C GLY A 884 21.50 -7.78 17.69
N ALA A 885 22.59 -8.33 18.24
CA ALA A 885 22.66 -8.77 19.63
C ALA A 885 22.41 -7.61 20.62
N LYS A 886 22.99 -6.43 20.36
CA LYS A 886 22.77 -5.24 21.19
C LYS A 886 21.32 -4.76 21.17
N THR A 887 20.66 -4.85 20.01
CA THR A 887 19.26 -4.41 19.86
C THR A 887 18.34 -5.28 20.69
N ILE A 888 18.49 -6.61 20.61
CA ILE A 888 17.61 -7.55 21.31
C ILE A 888 17.82 -7.57 22.83
N ASP A 889 19.02 -7.20 23.30
CA ASP A 889 19.35 -7.06 24.72
C ASP A 889 18.73 -5.79 25.36
N SER A 890 18.19 -4.85 24.57
CA SER A 890 17.70 -3.57 25.09
C SER A 890 16.31 -3.69 25.78
N PRO A 891 16.05 -2.90 26.84
CA PRO A 891 14.76 -2.90 27.53
C PRO A 891 13.62 -2.42 26.62
N VAL A 892 13.91 -1.52 25.67
CA VAL A 892 12.95 -1.03 24.67
C VAL A 892 12.51 -2.15 23.73
N PHE A 893 13.43 -3.02 23.31
CA PHE A 893 13.11 -4.19 22.48
C PHE A 893 12.20 -5.17 23.22
N ALA A 894 12.51 -5.49 24.48
CA ALA A 894 11.68 -6.37 25.30
C ALA A 894 10.24 -5.82 25.47
N ALA A 895 10.11 -4.52 25.72
CA ALA A 895 8.81 -3.85 25.81
C ALA A 895 8.07 -3.84 24.45
N SER A 896 8.77 -3.63 23.35
CA SER A 896 8.18 -3.66 22.01
C SER A 896 7.70 -5.05 21.61
N GLN A 897 8.52 -6.08 21.85
CA GLN A 897 8.18 -7.47 21.55
C GLN A 897 6.94 -7.94 22.32
N ALA A 898 6.82 -7.57 23.60
CA ALA A 898 5.65 -7.93 24.42
C ALA A 898 4.33 -7.33 23.90
N ARG A 899 4.38 -6.20 23.18
CA ARG A 899 3.20 -5.55 22.57
C ARG A 899 2.78 -6.17 21.24
N VAL A 900 3.63 -6.97 20.60
CA VAL A 900 3.37 -7.55 19.28
C VAL A 900 2.91 -9.01 19.41
N PRO A 901 1.63 -9.33 19.12
CA PRO A 901 1.14 -10.71 19.17
C PRO A 901 1.87 -11.59 18.15
N LYS A 902 2.41 -12.73 18.60
CA LYS A 902 3.19 -13.68 17.77
C LYS A 902 4.44 -13.03 17.12
N ALA A 903 5.16 -12.21 17.88
CA ALA A 903 6.43 -11.65 17.44
C ALA A 903 7.42 -12.75 16.99
N PRO A 904 8.24 -12.50 15.95
CA PRO A 904 9.35 -13.38 15.60
C PRO A 904 10.36 -13.55 16.75
N ASP A 905 11.09 -14.67 16.72
CA ASP A 905 12.16 -14.98 17.68
C ASP A 905 13.24 -13.86 17.69
N PRO A 906 13.68 -13.35 18.86
CA PRO A 906 14.74 -12.34 18.94
C PRO A 906 16.00 -12.70 18.15
N GLU A 907 16.44 -13.96 18.18
CA GLU A 907 17.66 -14.38 17.48
C GLU A 907 17.55 -14.20 15.96
N ARG A 908 16.34 -14.40 15.41
CA ARG A 908 16.05 -14.19 13.98
C ARG A 908 16.05 -12.70 13.62
N ILE A 909 15.59 -11.85 14.53
CA ILE A 909 15.62 -10.39 14.34
C ILE A 909 17.06 -9.88 14.40
N ALA A 910 17.88 -10.38 15.33
CA ALA A 910 19.29 -10.05 15.40
C ALA A 910 20.04 -10.46 14.12
N ALA A 911 19.81 -11.67 13.61
CA ALA A 911 20.43 -12.14 12.37
C ALA A 911 20.06 -11.28 11.15
N LEU A 912 18.81 -10.79 11.08
CA LEU A 912 18.40 -9.84 10.05
C LEU A 912 19.18 -8.52 10.14
N ILE A 913 19.26 -7.94 11.35
CA ILE A 913 19.95 -6.68 11.59
C ILE A 913 21.43 -6.83 11.23
N ASP A 914 22.06 -7.92 11.62
CA ASP A 914 23.48 -8.18 11.33
C ASP A 914 23.72 -8.39 9.83
N ALA A 915 22.80 -9.07 9.13
CA ALA A 915 22.88 -9.21 7.68
C ALA A 915 22.73 -7.87 6.94
N LEU A 916 21.84 -7.00 7.41
CA LEU A 916 21.70 -5.64 6.88
C LEU A 916 22.93 -4.78 7.24
N GLU A 917 23.42 -4.81 8.48
CA GLU A 917 24.62 -4.08 8.89
C GLU A 917 25.86 -4.51 8.11
N ALA A 918 26.00 -5.80 7.78
CA ALA A 918 27.09 -6.33 6.98
C ALA A 918 27.15 -5.76 5.55
N VAL A 919 26.02 -5.26 5.00
CA VAL A 919 25.99 -4.53 3.73
C VAL A 919 26.71 -3.17 3.85
N GLY A 920 26.69 -2.57 5.04
CA GLY A 920 27.33 -1.29 5.32
C GLY A 920 26.51 -0.05 4.90
N GLY A 921 26.92 1.11 5.41
CA GLY A 921 26.22 2.39 5.21
C GLY A 921 25.18 2.70 6.28
N THR A 922 24.59 3.90 6.19
CA THR A 922 23.58 4.38 7.15
C THR A 922 22.21 3.74 6.94
N HIS A 923 21.88 3.44 5.67
CA HIS A 923 20.63 2.82 5.21
C HIS A 923 20.90 1.57 4.34
N PRO A 924 21.51 0.51 4.89
CA PRO A 924 21.76 -0.71 4.14
C PRO A 924 20.47 -1.35 3.64
N ARG A 925 20.57 -2.02 2.49
CA ARG A 925 19.42 -2.66 1.83
C ARG A 925 19.71 -4.09 1.44
N LEU A 926 18.71 -4.93 1.60
CA LEU A 926 18.67 -6.29 1.07
C LEU A 926 17.34 -6.55 0.37
N PRO A 927 17.31 -7.32 -0.72
CA PRO A 927 16.05 -7.83 -1.25
C PRO A 927 15.24 -8.57 -0.17
N VAL A 928 13.91 -8.44 -0.18
CA VAL A 928 12.98 -9.02 0.83
C VAL A 928 13.22 -10.49 1.10
N SER A 929 13.49 -11.28 0.08
CA SER A 929 13.79 -12.70 0.22
C SER A 929 15.15 -12.96 0.87
N ALA A 930 16.18 -12.13 0.58
CA ALA A 930 17.50 -12.25 1.19
C ALA A 930 17.44 -11.88 2.68
N ALA A 931 16.73 -10.80 3.00
CA ALA A 931 16.42 -10.41 4.37
C ALA A 931 15.62 -11.49 5.11
N SER A 932 14.55 -12.02 4.49
CA SER A 932 13.76 -13.11 5.08
C SER A 932 14.63 -14.34 5.36
N ARG A 933 15.47 -14.75 4.40
CA ARG A 933 16.41 -15.88 4.56
C ARG A 933 17.44 -15.64 5.67
N ALA A 934 18.01 -14.44 5.76
CA ALA A 934 18.92 -14.08 6.84
C ALA A 934 18.28 -14.23 8.23
N SER A 935 16.96 -14.02 8.31
CA SER A 935 16.16 -14.21 9.53
C SER A 935 15.54 -15.60 9.70
N ASP A 936 15.96 -16.60 8.91
CA ASP A 936 15.35 -17.95 8.88
C ASP A 936 13.82 -17.92 8.66
N GLY A 937 13.40 -17.00 7.79
CA GLY A 937 12.00 -16.71 7.44
C GLY A 937 11.51 -17.46 6.18
N PRO A 938 10.24 -17.28 5.79
CA PRO A 938 9.65 -17.94 4.63
C PRO A 938 10.33 -17.55 3.31
N GLU A 939 10.44 -18.50 2.37
CA GLU A 939 11.04 -18.27 1.05
C GLU A 939 10.09 -17.61 0.05
N SER A 940 8.78 -17.87 0.13
CA SER A 940 7.80 -17.29 -0.79
C SER A 940 7.62 -15.79 -0.52
N HIS A 941 7.68 -14.97 -1.57
CA HIS A 941 7.69 -13.50 -1.45
C HIS A 941 6.52 -12.91 -0.60
N PRO A 942 5.24 -13.27 -0.81
CA PRO A 942 4.15 -12.70 0.01
C PRO A 942 4.26 -13.04 1.51
N ARG A 943 4.79 -14.24 1.84
CA ARG A 943 5.01 -14.65 3.23
C ARG A 943 6.26 -13.99 3.81
N ALA A 944 7.30 -13.80 3.01
CA ALA A 944 8.50 -13.05 3.38
C ALA A 944 8.18 -11.59 3.71
N VAL A 945 7.39 -10.91 2.86
CA VAL A 945 6.85 -9.57 3.11
C VAL A 945 6.08 -9.54 4.43
N ARG A 946 5.17 -10.48 4.64
CA ARG A 946 4.40 -10.55 5.89
C ARG A 946 5.29 -10.77 7.12
N HIS A 947 6.29 -11.64 7.01
CA HIS A 947 7.28 -11.89 8.07
C HIS A 947 8.07 -10.63 8.41
N LEU A 948 8.60 -9.93 7.41
CA LEU A 948 9.36 -8.70 7.60
C LEU A 948 8.50 -7.53 8.07
N LYS A 949 7.23 -7.44 7.66
CA LYS A 949 6.25 -6.51 8.25
C LYS A 949 6.02 -6.82 9.74
N MET A 950 6.02 -8.11 10.13
CA MET A 950 5.94 -8.49 11.54
C MET A 950 7.21 -8.13 12.31
N VAL A 951 8.41 -8.28 11.72
CA VAL A 951 9.66 -7.79 12.32
C VAL A 951 9.62 -6.26 12.46
N GLY A 952 9.15 -5.55 11.43
CA GLY A 952 8.95 -4.11 11.43
C GLY A 952 8.03 -3.65 12.56
N LYS A 953 6.97 -4.39 12.90
CA LYS A 953 6.12 -4.07 14.07
C LYS A 953 6.86 -4.11 15.40
N VAL A 954 7.92 -4.91 15.50
CA VAL A 954 8.76 -4.98 16.71
C VAL A 954 9.79 -3.85 16.71
N LEU A 955 10.42 -3.57 15.57
CA LEU A 955 11.50 -2.59 15.47
C LEU A 955 11.01 -1.13 15.33
N ASN A 956 9.83 -0.90 14.75
CA ASN A 956 9.31 0.44 14.49
C ASN A 956 8.53 0.98 15.71
N VAL A 957 9.26 1.34 16.76
CA VAL A 957 8.69 1.88 18.00
C VAL A 957 8.05 3.24 17.73
N GLU A 958 6.84 3.47 18.27
CA GLU A 958 6.08 4.71 18.08
C GLU A 958 5.89 5.10 16.60
N ALA A 959 5.75 4.09 15.75
CA ALA A 959 5.63 4.20 14.31
C ALA A 959 6.84 4.81 13.59
N TYR A 960 7.98 5.05 14.24
CA TYR A 960 9.20 5.50 13.56
C TYR A 960 9.81 4.36 12.72
N PRO A 961 10.16 4.60 11.43
CA PRO A 961 10.43 3.54 10.47
C PRO A 961 11.89 3.05 10.52
N VAL A 962 12.24 2.30 11.57
CA VAL A 962 13.58 1.67 11.72
C VAL A 962 13.83 0.63 10.62
N LEU A 963 12.85 -0.24 10.36
CA LEU A 963 12.88 -1.23 9.29
C LEU A 963 11.74 -0.94 8.32
N THR A 964 12.07 -0.71 7.05
CA THR A 964 11.10 -0.31 6.02
C THR A 964 11.17 -1.21 4.81
N LEU A 965 10.01 -1.61 4.31
CA LEU A 965 9.91 -2.25 3.00
C LEU A 965 9.83 -1.18 1.92
N THR A 966 10.72 -1.26 0.95
CA THR A 966 10.91 -0.30 -0.14
C THR A 966 10.71 -0.98 -1.49
N ASP A 967 10.67 -0.20 -2.57
CA ASP A 967 10.51 -0.69 -3.96
C ASP A 967 9.22 -1.51 -4.17
N GLY A 968 8.11 -1.13 -3.53
CA GLY A 968 6.85 -1.87 -3.60
C GLY A 968 6.93 -3.25 -2.92
N ASP A 969 7.42 -3.28 -1.68
CA ASP A 969 7.66 -4.48 -0.88
C ASP A 969 8.72 -5.45 -1.45
N ARG A 970 9.66 -4.96 -2.28
CA ARG A 970 10.72 -5.81 -2.90
C ARG A 970 12.05 -5.77 -2.15
N SER A 971 12.35 -4.67 -1.48
CA SER A 971 13.59 -4.45 -0.74
C SER A 971 13.30 -4.14 0.73
N VAL A 972 14.21 -4.51 1.63
CA VAL A 972 14.21 -4.14 3.04
C VAL A 972 15.33 -3.16 3.27
N GLU A 973 15.03 -2.04 3.92
CA GLU A 973 15.99 -1.05 4.36
C GLU A 973 16.02 -0.99 5.89
N LEU A 974 17.21 -0.85 6.47
CA LEU A 974 17.40 -0.62 7.90
C LEU A 974 17.98 0.79 8.12
N ASN A 975 17.31 1.63 8.90
CA ASN A 975 17.89 2.89 9.38
C ASN A 975 18.77 2.61 10.61
N THR A 976 20.08 2.48 10.39
CA THR A 976 21.03 2.10 11.46
C THR A 976 21.21 3.19 12.53
N VAL A 977 21.02 4.47 12.17
CA VAL A 977 21.11 5.59 13.12
C VAL A 977 19.92 5.59 14.05
N LEU A 978 18.71 5.49 13.48
CA LEU A 978 17.48 5.44 14.27
C LEU A 978 17.42 4.18 15.15
N LEU A 979 17.86 3.02 14.63
CA LEU A 979 17.98 1.80 15.43
C LEU A 979 18.86 2.04 16.68
N ARG A 980 20.03 2.65 16.51
CA ARG A 980 20.96 2.94 17.63
C ARG A 980 20.39 3.96 18.61
N GLN A 981 19.60 4.93 18.14
CA GLN A 981 18.95 5.92 18.99
C GLN A 981 17.80 5.32 19.81
N GLN A 982 16.99 4.46 19.20
CA GLN A 982 15.80 3.88 19.84
C GLN A 982 16.11 2.69 20.75
N PHE A 983 17.17 1.94 20.45
CA PHE A 983 17.62 0.78 21.23
C PHE A 983 19.02 1.05 21.81
N PRO A 984 19.17 2.04 22.72
CA PRO A 984 20.46 2.39 23.30
C PRO A 984 20.97 1.26 24.21
N GLN A 985 22.28 1.16 24.34
CA GLN A 985 22.90 0.24 25.30
C GLN A 985 22.61 0.74 26.72
N GLU A 986 22.22 -0.15 27.65
CA GLU A 986 22.52 0.11 29.05
C GLU A 986 24.05 0.05 29.20
N GLY A 987 24.62 1.12 29.77
CA GLY A 987 26.06 1.29 29.95
C GLY A 987 26.68 0.30 30.92
#